data_AF-Q9NPP4-F1
#
_entry.id   AF-Q9NPP4-F1
#
_cell.length_a   1.000
_cell.length_b   1.000
_cell.length_c   1.000
_cell.angle_alpha   90.00
_cell.angle_beta   90.00
_cell.angle_gamma   90.00
#
_symmetry.space_group_name_H-M   'P 1'
#
loop_
_entity.id
_entity.type
_entity.pdbx_description
1 polymer ?
#
loop_
_entity_poly.entity_id
_entity_poly.type
_entity_poly.pdbx_seq_one_letter_code
_entity_poly.pdbx_strand_id
1 'polypeptide(L)'
;MNFIKDNSRALIQRMGMTVIKQITDDLFVWNVLNREEVNIICCEKVEQDAARGIIHMILKKGSESCNLFLKSLKEWNYPLFQDLNGQSLFHQTSEGDLDDLAQDLKDLYHTPSFLNFYPLGEDIDIIFNLKSTFTEPVLWRKDQHHHRVEQLTLNGLLQALQSPCIIEGESGKGKSTLLQRIAMLWGSGKCKALTKFKFVFFLRLSRAQGGLFETLCDQLLDIPGTIRKQTFMAMLLKLRQRVLFLLDGYNEFKPQNCPEIEALIKENHRFKNMVIVTTTTECLRHIRQFGALTAEVGDMTEDSAQALIREVLIKELAEGLLLQIQKSRCLRNLMKTPLFVVITCAIQMGESEFHSHTQTTLFHTFYDLLIQKNKHKHKGVAASDFIRSLDHCGDLALEGVFSHKFDFELQDVSSVNEDVLLTTGLLCKYTAQRFKPKYKFFHKSFQEYTAGRRLSSLLTSHEPEEVTKGNGYLQKMVSISDITSTYSSLLRYTCGSSVEATRAVMKHLAAVYQHGCLLGLSIAKRPLWRQESLQSVKNTTEQEILKAININSFVECGIHLYQESTSKSALSQEFEAFFQGKSLYINSGNIPDYLFDFFEHLPNCASALDFIKLDFYGGAMASWEKAAEDTGGIHMEEAPETYIPSRAVSLFFNWKQEFRTLEVTLRDFSKLNKQDIRYLGKIFSSATSLRLQIKRCAGVAGSLSLVLSTCKNIYSLMVEASPLTIEDERHITSVTNLKTLSIHDLQNQRLPGGLTDSLGNLKNLTKLIMDNIKMNEEDAIKLAEGLKNLKKMCLFHLTHLSDIGEGMDYIVKSLSSEPCDLEEIQLVSCCLSANAVKILAQNLHNLVKLSILDLSENYLEKDGNEALHELIDRMNVLEQLTALMLPWGCDVQGSLSSLLKHLEEVPQLVKLGLKNWRLTDTEIRILGAFFGKNPLKNFQQLNLAGNRVSSDGWLAFMGVFENLKQLVFFDFSTKEFLPDPALVRKLSQVLSKLTFLQEARLVGWQFDDDDLSVITGAFKLVTA
;
A
#
# COMPACT_ATOMS: atom_id res chain seq x y z
N MET A 1 -35.53 23.55 28.77
CA MET A 1 -34.21 24.07 28.34
C MET A 1 -33.16 22.96 28.25
N ASN A 2 -32.89 22.21 29.32
CA ASN A 2 -31.89 21.11 29.32
C ASN A 2 -32.12 20.12 28.18
N PHE A 3 -33.35 19.62 28.02
CA PHE A 3 -33.71 18.72 26.91
C PHE A 3 -33.23 19.21 25.53
N ILE A 4 -33.41 20.50 25.20
CA ILE A 4 -33.03 21.04 23.89
C ILE A 4 -31.51 21.17 23.78
N LYS A 5 -30.81 21.53 24.86
CA LYS A 5 -29.34 21.59 24.89
C LYS A 5 -28.75 20.19 24.70
N ASP A 6 -29.23 19.24 25.48
CA ASP A 6 -28.76 17.86 25.53
C ASP A 6 -29.04 17.12 24.21
N ASN A 7 -30.16 17.43 23.54
CA ASN A 7 -30.56 16.82 22.27
C ASN A 7 -30.33 17.71 21.05
N SER A 8 -29.61 18.84 21.20
CA SER A 8 -29.44 19.85 20.13
C SER A 8 -28.92 19.24 18.83
N ARG A 9 -27.87 18.40 18.93
CA ARG A 9 -27.27 17.70 17.79
C ARG A 9 -28.28 16.80 17.07
N ALA A 10 -29.08 16.05 17.82
CA ALA A 10 -30.04 15.12 17.25
C ALA A 10 -31.29 15.85 16.68
N LEU A 11 -31.71 16.96 17.28
CA LEU A 11 -32.74 17.85 16.73
C LEU A 11 -32.28 18.45 15.39
N ILE A 12 -31.04 18.95 15.31
CA ILE A 12 -30.47 19.51 14.07
C ILE A 12 -30.43 18.49 12.94
N GLN A 13 -30.12 17.23 13.26
CA GLN A 13 -29.95 16.17 12.26
C GLN A 13 -31.28 15.57 11.77
N ARG A 14 -32.35 15.61 12.58
CA ARG A 14 -33.55 14.78 12.35
C ARG A 14 -34.84 15.55 12.18
N MET A 15 -34.83 16.85 12.49
CA MET A 15 -35.98 17.71 12.30
C MET A 15 -36.05 18.14 10.83
N GLY A 16 -36.92 17.52 10.04
CA GLY A 16 -37.08 17.85 8.61
C GLY A 16 -37.72 19.22 8.38
N MET A 17 -37.53 19.80 7.19
CA MET A 17 -37.97 21.17 6.88
C MET A 17 -39.45 21.42 7.12
N THR A 18 -40.31 20.44 6.83
CA THR A 18 -41.76 20.52 7.08
C THR A 18 -42.06 20.74 8.56
N VAL A 19 -41.40 19.98 9.42
CA VAL A 19 -41.55 20.07 10.88
C VAL A 19 -41.02 21.41 11.38
N ILE A 20 -39.90 21.88 10.84
CA ILE A 20 -39.32 23.19 11.20
C ILE A 20 -40.32 24.30 10.90
N LYS A 21 -40.94 24.29 9.71
CA LYS A 21 -41.94 25.31 9.32
C LYS A 21 -43.18 25.26 10.23
N GLN A 22 -43.70 24.07 10.50
CA GLN A 22 -44.84 23.90 11.42
C GLN A 22 -44.54 24.42 12.83
N ILE A 23 -43.35 24.10 13.37
CA ILE A 23 -42.92 24.62 14.67
C ILE A 23 -42.73 26.13 14.63
N THR A 24 -42.19 26.67 13.53
CA THR A 24 -42.02 28.11 13.33
C THR A 24 -43.35 28.84 13.31
N ASP A 25 -44.38 28.28 12.65
CA ASP A 25 -45.74 28.82 12.59
C ASP A 25 -46.41 28.82 13.97
N ASP A 26 -46.32 27.73 14.73
CA ASP A 26 -46.83 27.67 16.11
C ASP A 26 -46.18 28.70 17.03
N LEU A 27 -44.85 28.82 16.95
CA LEU A 27 -44.09 29.77 17.74
C LEU A 27 -44.39 31.22 17.34
N PHE A 28 -44.75 31.47 16.08
CA PHE A 28 -45.26 32.78 15.65
C PHE A 28 -46.66 33.05 16.24
N VAL A 29 -47.58 32.09 16.16
CA VAL A 29 -48.94 32.19 16.73
C VAL A 29 -48.91 32.41 18.25
N TRP A 30 -47.94 31.80 18.95
CA TRP A 30 -47.75 31.96 20.39
C TRP A 30 -46.91 33.19 20.78
N ASN A 31 -46.66 34.11 19.84
CA ASN A 31 -45.86 35.33 20.06
C ASN A 31 -44.43 35.07 20.59
N VAL A 32 -43.86 33.90 20.30
CA VAL A 32 -42.47 33.57 20.62
C VAL A 32 -41.54 34.12 19.55
N LEU A 33 -41.90 33.96 18.27
CA LEU A 33 -41.15 34.48 17.13
C LEU A 33 -41.85 35.69 16.52
N ASN A 34 -41.07 36.67 16.06
CA ASN A 34 -41.56 37.79 15.26
C ASN A 34 -41.47 37.50 13.75
N ARG A 35 -42.01 38.39 12.91
CA ARG A 35 -42.05 38.19 11.45
C ARG A 35 -40.65 38.11 10.79
N GLU A 36 -39.67 38.84 11.31
CA GLU A 36 -38.30 38.86 10.79
C GLU A 36 -37.58 37.54 11.10
N GLU A 37 -37.74 37.06 12.32
CA GLU A 37 -37.25 35.78 12.84
C GLU A 37 -37.81 34.59 12.05
N VAL A 38 -39.11 34.61 11.74
CA VAL A 38 -39.75 33.59 10.89
C VAL A 38 -39.15 33.58 9.48
N ASN A 39 -38.92 34.75 8.89
CA ASN A 39 -38.32 34.86 7.56
C ASN A 39 -36.90 34.32 7.52
N ILE A 40 -36.09 34.55 8.56
CA ILE A 40 -34.71 34.02 8.64
C ILE A 40 -34.73 32.50 8.59
N ILE A 41 -35.58 31.85 9.40
CA ILE A 41 -35.65 30.38 9.47
C ILE A 41 -36.23 29.80 8.17
N CYS A 42 -37.30 30.40 7.63
CA CYS A 42 -38.00 29.90 6.45
C CYS A 42 -37.26 30.13 5.13
N CYS A 43 -36.31 31.07 5.08
CA CYS A 43 -35.45 31.32 3.91
C CYS A 43 -34.30 30.32 3.77
N GLU A 44 -33.99 29.55 4.81
CA GLU A 44 -32.94 28.54 4.78
C GLU A 44 -33.31 27.38 3.84
N LYS A 45 -32.40 27.04 2.93
CA LYS A 45 -32.59 25.93 1.97
C LYS A 45 -32.20 24.57 2.54
N VAL A 46 -31.47 24.57 3.65
CA VAL A 46 -30.88 23.38 4.28
C VAL A 46 -31.58 23.14 5.61
N GLU A 47 -32.11 21.93 5.79
CA GLU A 47 -32.90 21.57 6.98
C GLU A 47 -32.11 21.75 8.27
N GLN A 48 -30.82 21.37 8.25
CA GLN A 48 -29.93 21.49 9.40
C GLN A 48 -29.62 22.94 9.78
N ASP A 49 -29.50 23.84 8.79
CA ASP A 49 -29.23 25.26 9.03
C ASP A 49 -30.48 25.95 9.59
N ALA A 50 -31.67 25.63 9.04
CA ALA A 50 -32.96 26.05 9.59
C ALA A 50 -33.16 25.53 11.03
N ALA A 51 -32.82 24.26 11.29
CA ALA A 51 -32.92 23.64 12.61
C ALA A 51 -31.95 24.28 13.62
N ARG A 52 -30.72 24.60 13.22
CA ARG A 52 -29.77 25.37 14.04
C ARG A 52 -30.32 26.76 14.36
N GLY A 53 -30.85 27.45 13.36
CA GLY A 53 -31.43 28.79 13.51
C GLY A 53 -32.54 28.82 14.57
N ILE A 54 -33.54 27.94 14.43
CA ILE A 54 -34.66 27.88 15.37
C ILE A 54 -34.23 27.46 16.78
N ILE A 55 -33.34 26.48 16.93
CA ILE A 55 -32.84 26.02 18.24
C ILE A 55 -32.08 27.14 18.95
N HIS A 56 -31.19 27.83 18.22
CA HIS A 56 -30.41 28.93 18.78
C HIS A 56 -31.29 30.10 19.24
N MET A 57 -32.29 30.47 18.43
CA MET A 57 -33.26 31.51 18.80
C MET A 57 -34.09 31.13 20.02
N ILE A 58 -34.58 29.90 20.09
CA ILE A 58 -35.40 29.44 21.22
C ILE A 58 -34.58 29.35 22.52
N LEU A 59 -33.33 28.90 22.45
CA LEU A 59 -32.43 28.89 23.60
C LEU A 59 -32.13 30.30 24.12
N LYS A 60 -32.06 31.31 23.23
CA LYS A 60 -31.89 32.72 23.63
C LYS A 60 -33.12 33.34 24.29
N LYS A 61 -34.34 32.95 23.88
CA LYS A 61 -35.59 33.52 24.43
C LYS A 61 -36.01 32.95 25.79
N GLY A 62 -35.35 31.89 26.26
CA GLY A 62 -35.48 31.42 27.64
C GLY A 62 -36.37 30.18 27.81
N SER A 63 -36.65 29.83 29.07
CA SER A 63 -37.27 28.56 29.45
C SER A 63 -38.71 28.40 28.96
N GLU A 64 -39.49 29.49 28.93
CA GLU A 64 -40.88 29.47 28.47
C GLU A 64 -40.97 29.19 26.96
N SER A 65 -40.13 29.85 26.15
CA SER A 65 -39.99 29.57 24.72
C SER A 65 -39.53 28.14 24.45
N CYS A 66 -38.62 27.60 25.27
CA CYS A 66 -38.23 26.20 25.19
C CYS A 66 -39.41 25.25 25.45
N ASN A 67 -40.30 25.56 26.42
CA ASN A 67 -41.46 24.72 26.71
C ASN A 67 -42.48 24.74 25.57
N LEU A 68 -42.68 25.90 24.94
CA LEU A 68 -43.52 26.03 23.76
C LEU A 68 -42.94 25.27 22.56
N PHE A 69 -41.63 25.39 22.30
CA PHE A 69 -40.95 24.57 21.28
C PHE A 69 -41.16 23.07 21.52
N LEU A 70 -41.03 22.61 22.77
CA LEU A 70 -41.26 21.20 23.10
C LEU A 70 -42.72 20.77 22.92
N LYS A 71 -43.68 21.66 23.23
CA LYS A 71 -45.10 21.43 22.98
C LYS A 71 -45.37 21.24 21.48
N SER A 72 -44.82 22.11 20.65
CA SER A 72 -44.94 22.04 19.19
C SER A 72 -44.20 20.84 18.58
N LEU A 73 -42.99 20.53 19.06
CA LEU A 73 -42.25 19.34 18.65
C LEU A 73 -43.01 18.05 18.97
N LYS A 74 -43.67 17.99 20.14
CA LYS A 74 -44.51 16.85 20.54
C LYS A 74 -45.74 16.71 19.65
N GLU A 75 -46.25 17.80 19.10
CA GLU A 75 -47.41 17.84 18.20
C GLU A 75 -47.05 17.43 16.77
N TRP A 76 -45.99 18.01 16.21
CA TRP A 76 -45.63 17.82 14.80
C TRP A 76 -44.65 16.68 14.53
N ASN A 77 -43.85 16.30 15.52
CA ASN A 77 -42.88 15.21 15.38
C ASN A 77 -42.74 14.42 16.68
N TYR A 78 -43.88 13.85 17.11
CA TYR A 78 -43.96 12.97 18.28
C TYR A 78 -42.92 11.83 18.26
N PRO A 79 -42.63 11.15 17.12
CA PRO A 79 -41.61 10.11 17.07
C PRO A 79 -40.20 10.63 17.39
N LEU A 80 -39.82 11.79 16.87
CA LEU A 80 -38.55 12.43 17.20
C LEU A 80 -38.51 12.84 18.67
N PHE A 81 -39.58 13.47 19.18
CA PHE A 81 -39.66 13.85 20.59
C PHE A 81 -39.49 12.65 21.53
N GLN A 82 -40.18 11.54 21.26
CA GLN A 82 -40.07 10.32 22.05
C GLN A 82 -38.66 9.72 22.01
N ASP A 83 -38.05 9.65 20.83
CA ASP A 83 -36.71 9.07 20.68
C ASP A 83 -35.65 9.89 21.44
N LEU A 84 -35.80 11.22 21.44
CA LEU A 84 -34.93 12.14 22.19
C LEU A 84 -35.21 12.18 23.69
N ASN A 85 -36.42 11.81 24.11
CA ASN A 85 -36.81 11.73 25.52
C ASN A 85 -36.56 10.34 26.14
N GLY A 86 -35.85 9.45 25.43
CA GLY A 86 -35.59 8.08 25.87
C GLY A 86 -36.85 7.21 25.95
N GLN A 87 -37.97 7.64 25.36
CA GLN A 87 -39.27 6.95 25.34
C GLN A 87 -39.61 6.44 23.92
N SER A 88 -38.59 6.08 23.17
CA SER A 88 -38.66 5.68 21.76
C SER A 88 -39.67 4.54 21.49
N LEU A 89 -40.70 4.84 20.69
CA LEU A 89 -41.54 3.85 19.99
C LEU A 89 -40.78 3.13 18.84
N PHE A 90 -39.44 3.19 18.74
CA PHE A 90 -38.66 2.29 17.86
C PHE A 90 -38.42 0.89 18.47
N HIS A 91 -39.32 0.44 19.34
CA HIS A 91 -39.53 -0.99 19.61
C HIS A 91 -40.16 -1.67 18.37
N GLN A 92 -39.39 -1.78 17.29
CA GLN A 92 -39.63 -2.76 16.21
C GLN A 92 -38.34 -3.48 15.76
N THR A 93 -37.37 -3.55 16.66
CA THR A 93 -36.48 -4.70 16.77
C THR A 93 -36.21 -4.83 18.26
N SER A 94 -36.82 -5.81 18.92
CA SER A 94 -36.60 -5.99 20.35
C SER A 94 -35.09 -6.22 20.56
N GLU A 95 -34.50 -5.80 21.68
CA GLU A 95 -33.12 -6.18 21.99
C GLU A 95 -32.96 -7.72 21.91
N GLY A 96 -34.06 -8.44 22.18
CA GLY A 96 -34.27 -9.86 21.88
C GLY A 96 -34.04 -10.24 20.42
N ASP A 97 -34.65 -9.56 19.44
CA ASP A 97 -34.49 -9.89 18.01
C ASP A 97 -33.02 -9.77 17.54
N LEU A 98 -32.25 -8.85 18.14
CA LEU A 98 -30.81 -8.72 17.87
C LEU A 98 -29.99 -9.81 18.55
N ASP A 99 -30.40 -10.24 19.73
CA ASP A 99 -29.75 -11.33 20.47
C ASP A 99 -30.09 -12.69 19.83
N ASP A 100 -31.31 -12.84 19.30
CA ASP A 100 -31.75 -13.98 18.48
C ASP A 100 -30.92 -14.07 17.21
N LEU A 101 -30.77 -12.97 16.45
CA LEU A 101 -29.88 -12.95 15.28
C LEU A 101 -28.43 -13.28 15.63
N ALA A 102 -27.94 -12.81 16.79
CA ALA A 102 -26.59 -13.12 17.24
C ALA A 102 -26.47 -14.61 17.58
N GLN A 103 -27.50 -15.20 18.17
CA GLN A 103 -27.54 -16.62 18.49
C GLN A 103 -27.64 -17.48 17.23
N ASP A 104 -28.46 -17.10 16.25
CA ASP A 104 -28.58 -17.78 14.96
C ASP A 104 -27.22 -17.83 14.23
N LEU A 105 -26.44 -16.75 14.27
CA LEU A 105 -25.08 -16.74 13.71
C LEU A 105 -24.13 -17.66 14.47
N LYS A 106 -24.20 -17.72 15.80
CA LYS A 106 -23.37 -18.63 16.60
C LYS A 106 -23.71 -20.09 16.28
N ASP A 107 -25.00 -20.40 16.16
CA ASP A 107 -25.51 -21.72 15.83
C ASP A 107 -25.11 -22.12 14.41
N LEU A 108 -25.23 -21.21 13.44
CA LEU A 108 -24.74 -21.39 12.07
C LEU A 108 -23.27 -21.84 12.04
N TYR A 109 -22.40 -21.17 12.80
CA TYR A 109 -20.97 -21.52 12.86
C TYR A 109 -20.66 -22.80 13.65
N HIS A 110 -21.66 -23.41 14.30
CA HIS A 110 -21.58 -24.71 14.96
C HIS A 110 -22.24 -25.84 14.16
N THR A 111 -22.92 -25.52 13.04
CA THR A 111 -23.51 -26.53 12.18
C THR A 111 -22.46 -27.44 11.56
N PRO A 112 -22.75 -28.74 11.37
CA PRO A 112 -21.84 -29.66 10.66
C PRO A 112 -21.48 -29.19 9.24
N SER A 113 -22.37 -28.45 8.56
CA SER A 113 -22.13 -27.91 7.22
C SER A 113 -21.13 -26.75 7.20
N PHE A 114 -20.98 -26.02 8.31
CA PHE A 114 -19.92 -25.00 8.44
C PHE A 114 -18.61 -25.61 8.96
N LEU A 115 -18.69 -26.56 9.89
CA LEU A 115 -17.52 -27.20 10.51
C LEU A 115 -16.78 -28.16 9.57
N ASN A 116 -17.50 -28.85 8.69
CA ASN A 116 -16.95 -29.78 7.72
C ASN A 116 -17.01 -29.18 6.32
N PHE A 117 -15.90 -29.24 5.60
CA PHE A 117 -15.86 -28.89 4.19
C PHE A 117 -14.95 -29.83 3.41
N TYR A 118 -15.20 -29.94 2.11
CA TYR A 118 -14.47 -30.80 1.18
C TYR A 118 -13.46 -29.95 0.40
N PRO A 119 -12.15 -29.96 0.72
CA PRO A 119 -11.19 -29.06 0.09
C PRO A 119 -11.00 -29.31 -1.41
N LEU A 120 -11.24 -30.54 -1.88
CA LEU A 120 -11.07 -30.97 -3.28
C LEU A 120 -12.40 -31.28 -3.99
N GLY A 121 -13.54 -30.91 -3.39
CA GLY A 121 -14.88 -31.25 -3.89
C GLY A 121 -15.48 -32.50 -3.23
N GLU A 122 -16.80 -32.67 -3.33
CA GLU A 122 -17.57 -33.71 -2.62
C GLU A 122 -17.28 -35.13 -3.14
N ASP A 123 -16.73 -35.27 -4.36
CA ASP A 123 -16.42 -36.58 -4.98
C ASP A 123 -15.10 -37.20 -4.49
N ILE A 124 -14.33 -36.48 -3.65
CA ILE A 124 -13.09 -36.98 -3.06
C ILE A 124 -13.31 -37.15 -1.56
N ASP A 125 -13.02 -38.34 -1.05
CA ASP A 125 -13.20 -38.75 0.36
C ASP A 125 -12.19 -38.10 1.32
N ILE A 126 -12.03 -36.77 1.25
CA ILE A 126 -11.25 -35.96 2.18
C ILE A 126 -12.16 -34.90 2.78
N ILE A 127 -12.49 -35.09 4.07
CA ILE A 127 -13.30 -34.16 4.86
C ILE A 127 -12.36 -33.39 5.78
N PHE A 128 -12.34 -32.06 5.66
CA PHE A 128 -11.64 -31.20 6.60
C PHE A 128 -12.61 -30.73 7.68
N ASN A 129 -12.27 -30.95 8.94
CA ASN A 129 -13.06 -30.51 10.08
C ASN A 129 -12.32 -29.41 10.85
N LEU A 130 -12.95 -28.24 10.99
CA LEU A 130 -12.35 -27.07 11.64
C LEU A 130 -11.90 -27.31 13.09
N LYS A 131 -12.33 -28.38 13.76
CA LYS A 131 -11.92 -28.75 15.12
C LYS A 131 -10.75 -29.74 15.14
N SER A 132 -10.79 -30.81 14.35
CA SER A 132 -9.79 -31.89 14.40
C SER A 132 -8.63 -31.71 13.43
N THR A 133 -8.87 -31.27 12.20
CA THR A 133 -7.81 -31.20 11.16
C THR A 133 -7.10 -29.85 11.11
N PHE A 134 -7.57 -28.84 11.85
CA PHE A 134 -6.98 -27.50 11.88
C PHE A 134 -5.67 -27.48 12.68
N THR A 135 -4.57 -27.11 12.03
CA THR A 135 -3.28 -26.81 12.66
C THR A 135 -3.07 -25.29 12.75
N GLU A 136 -2.49 -24.81 13.85
CA GLU A 136 -2.26 -23.36 14.04
C GLU A 136 -1.26 -22.84 13.00
N PRO A 137 -1.63 -21.83 12.18
CA PRO A 137 -0.76 -21.30 11.15
C PRO A 137 0.34 -20.43 11.74
N VAL A 138 1.50 -20.39 11.07
CA VAL A 138 2.53 -19.38 11.34
C VAL A 138 2.05 -18.05 10.76
N LEU A 139 1.85 -17.04 11.61
CA LEU A 139 1.47 -15.69 11.18
C LEU A 139 2.63 -14.73 11.38
N TRP A 140 2.81 -13.79 10.45
CA TRP A 140 3.82 -12.74 10.57
C TRP A 140 3.17 -11.37 10.41
N ARG A 141 3.38 -10.47 11.37
CA ARG A 141 3.00 -9.07 11.17
C ARG A 141 3.95 -8.44 10.16
N LYS A 142 3.40 -7.67 9.23
CA LYS A 142 4.18 -6.89 8.28
C LYS A 142 4.13 -5.40 8.54
N ASP A 143 5.26 -4.73 8.30
CA ASP A 143 5.31 -3.28 8.22
C ASP A 143 4.92 -2.76 6.83
N GLN A 144 5.00 -1.43 6.65
CA GLN A 144 4.75 -0.74 5.38
C GLN A 144 5.71 -1.11 4.24
N HIS A 145 6.88 -1.65 4.56
CA HIS A 145 7.89 -2.08 3.60
C HIS A 145 7.78 -3.57 3.25
N HIS A 146 6.71 -4.24 3.69
CA HIS A 146 6.46 -5.68 3.53
C HIS A 146 7.49 -6.56 4.26
N HIS A 147 8.18 -6.00 5.26
CA HIS A 147 9.08 -6.75 6.12
C HIS A 147 8.29 -7.43 7.23
N ARG A 148 8.61 -8.69 7.51
CA ARG A 148 8.12 -9.41 8.68
C ARG A 148 8.76 -8.77 9.92
N VAL A 149 7.93 -8.29 10.85
CA VAL A 149 8.35 -7.57 12.07
C VAL A 149 8.32 -8.49 13.29
N GLU A 150 7.22 -9.22 13.45
CA GLU A 150 7.00 -10.11 14.60
C GLU A 150 6.21 -11.35 14.13
N GLN A 151 6.55 -12.52 14.67
CA GLN A 151 5.73 -13.71 14.53
C GLN A 151 4.54 -13.61 15.49
N LEU A 152 3.34 -13.90 15.00
CA LEU A 152 2.09 -13.84 15.74
C LEU A 152 1.47 -15.24 15.86
N THR A 153 0.76 -15.46 16.96
CA THR A 153 -0.25 -16.53 17.04
C THR A 153 -1.62 -15.98 16.61
N LEU A 154 -2.59 -16.85 16.32
CA LEU A 154 -3.97 -16.40 16.05
C LEU A 154 -4.53 -15.54 17.20
N ASN A 155 -4.26 -15.92 18.45
CA ASN A 155 -4.69 -15.13 19.60
C ASN A 155 -3.97 -13.77 19.68
N GLY A 156 -2.67 -13.73 19.39
CA GLY A 156 -1.90 -12.46 19.31
C GLY A 156 -2.46 -11.51 18.25
N LEU A 157 -2.79 -12.03 17.05
CA LEU A 157 -3.42 -11.26 15.99
C LEU A 157 -4.77 -10.66 16.42
N LEU A 158 -5.61 -11.44 17.10
CA LEU A 158 -6.94 -11.00 17.55
C LEU A 158 -6.89 -9.98 18.70
N GLN A 159 -5.87 -10.05 19.57
CA GLN A 159 -5.65 -9.07 20.63
C GLN A 159 -5.18 -7.72 20.08
N ALA A 160 -4.26 -7.73 19.11
CA ALA A 160 -3.70 -6.54 18.48
C ALA A 160 -4.54 -5.99 17.29
N LEU A 161 -5.76 -6.50 17.11
CA LEU A 161 -6.57 -6.23 15.92
C LEU A 161 -6.89 -4.74 15.71
N GLN A 162 -6.49 -4.21 14.54
CA GLN A 162 -6.85 -2.87 14.04
C GLN A 162 -7.62 -2.99 12.73
N SER A 163 -8.53 -2.07 12.43
CA SER A 163 -9.39 -2.12 11.23
C SER A 163 -8.99 -1.06 10.20
N PRO A 164 -8.99 -1.38 8.90
CA PRO A 164 -9.06 -2.73 8.32
C PRO A 164 -7.81 -3.57 8.64
N CYS A 165 -8.01 -4.84 8.97
CA CYS A 165 -6.96 -5.84 9.11
C CYS A 165 -6.86 -6.64 7.81
N ILE A 166 -5.67 -6.71 7.21
CA ILE A 166 -5.42 -7.45 5.98
C ILE A 166 -4.63 -8.71 6.30
N ILE A 167 -5.18 -9.88 5.95
CA ILE A 167 -4.48 -11.16 6.02
C ILE A 167 -4.10 -11.57 4.60
N GLU A 168 -2.81 -11.55 4.30
CA GLU A 168 -2.27 -11.96 3.02
C GLU A 168 -1.56 -13.32 3.08
N GLY A 169 -1.18 -13.84 1.92
CA GLY A 169 -0.42 -15.08 1.78
C GLY A 169 -0.69 -15.71 0.42
N GLU A 170 0.19 -16.60 -0.02
CA GLU A 170 0.04 -17.31 -1.29
C GLU A 170 -1.26 -18.11 -1.38
N SER A 171 -1.66 -18.47 -2.59
CA SER A 171 -2.85 -19.30 -2.81
C SER A 171 -2.71 -20.64 -2.10
N GLY A 172 -3.78 -21.13 -1.47
CA GLY A 172 -3.75 -22.40 -0.73
C GLY A 172 -3.08 -22.38 0.66
N LYS A 173 -2.56 -21.23 1.14
CA LYS A 173 -1.95 -21.09 2.50
C LYS A 173 -2.93 -21.24 3.68
N GLY A 174 -4.23 -21.42 3.44
CA GLY A 174 -5.24 -21.61 4.51
C GLY A 174 -5.90 -20.33 5.04
N LYS A 175 -5.80 -19.19 4.32
CA LYS A 175 -6.43 -17.91 4.70
C LYS A 175 -7.94 -18.01 4.94
N SER A 176 -8.66 -18.67 4.04
CA SER A 176 -10.12 -18.89 4.17
C SER A 176 -10.46 -19.74 5.38
N THR A 177 -9.70 -20.82 5.60
CA THR A 177 -9.81 -21.70 6.76
C THR A 177 -9.54 -20.94 8.08
N LEU A 178 -8.60 -19.99 8.07
CA LEU A 178 -8.33 -19.11 9.21
C LEU A 178 -9.53 -18.22 9.56
N LEU A 179 -10.20 -17.61 8.57
CA LEU A 179 -11.41 -16.82 8.83
C LEU A 179 -12.56 -17.70 9.34
N GLN A 180 -12.77 -18.88 8.76
CA GLN A 180 -13.78 -19.82 9.24
C GLN A 180 -13.48 -20.26 10.69
N ARG A 181 -12.21 -20.46 11.04
CA ARG A 181 -11.77 -20.74 12.41
C ARG A 181 -12.12 -19.59 13.35
N ILE A 182 -11.91 -18.33 12.95
CA ILE A 182 -12.27 -17.15 13.75
C ILE A 182 -13.79 -17.10 14.00
N ALA A 183 -14.61 -17.30 12.96
CA ALA A 183 -16.08 -17.34 13.09
C ALA A 183 -16.54 -18.44 14.07
N MET A 184 -15.99 -19.64 13.93
CA MET A 184 -16.26 -20.76 14.83
C MET A 184 -15.82 -20.46 16.28
N LEU A 185 -14.64 -19.86 16.48
CA LEU A 185 -14.15 -19.49 17.81
C LEU A 185 -15.05 -18.45 18.50
N TRP A 186 -15.54 -17.46 17.75
CA TRP A 186 -16.55 -16.51 18.25
C TRP A 186 -17.86 -17.21 18.61
N GLY A 187 -18.35 -18.08 17.72
CA GLY A 187 -19.55 -18.89 17.96
C GLY A 187 -19.50 -19.68 19.26
N SER A 188 -18.31 -20.19 19.62
CA SER A 188 -18.11 -21.05 20.78
C SER A 188 -17.95 -20.29 22.11
N GLY A 189 -17.75 -18.97 22.04
CA GLY A 189 -17.46 -18.13 23.20
C GLY A 189 -16.10 -18.39 23.88
N LYS A 190 -15.25 -19.29 23.36
CA LYS A 190 -13.99 -19.71 24.01
C LYS A 190 -12.85 -18.68 23.87
N CYS A 191 -12.89 -17.84 22.85
CA CYS A 191 -11.83 -16.86 22.60
C CYS A 191 -12.16 -15.50 23.23
N LYS A 192 -11.44 -15.11 24.29
CA LYS A 192 -11.64 -13.84 25.01
C LYS A 192 -11.51 -12.60 24.11
N ALA A 193 -10.64 -12.64 23.10
CA ALA A 193 -10.45 -11.49 22.19
C ALA A 193 -11.69 -11.22 21.31
N LEU A 194 -12.54 -12.23 21.10
CA LEU A 194 -13.73 -12.15 20.25
C LEU A 194 -15.01 -11.81 21.02
N THR A 195 -15.02 -11.89 22.37
CA THR A 195 -16.23 -11.63 23.18
C THR A 195 -16.70 -10.17 23.14
N LYS A 196 -15.84 -9.23 22.71
CA LYS A 196 -16.20 -7.81 22.52
C LYS A 196 -17.17 -7.58 21.35
N PHE A 197 -17.25 -8.53 20.41
CA PHE A 197 -18.09 -8.42 19.22
C PHE A 197 -19.50 -8.96 19.48
N LYS A 198 -20.52 -8.12 19.27
CA LYS A 198 -21.93 -8.53 19.29
C LYS A 198 -22.28 -9.37 18.05
N PHE A 199 -21.70 -9.03 16.90
CA PHE A 199 -21.89 -9.77 15.65
C PHE A 199 -20.55 -10.05 14.96
N VAL A 200 -20.42 -11.26 14.42
CA VAL A 200 -19.35 -11.63 13.48
C VAL A 200 -20.01 -12.17 12.21
N PHE A 201 -19.75 -11.52 11.08
CA PHE A 201 -20.30 -11.91 9.78
C PHE A 201 -19.20 -12.46 8.87
N PHE A 202 -19.29 -13.73 8.50
CA PHE A 202 -18.39 -14.36 7.52
C PHE A 202 -18.98 -14.29 6.10
N LEU A 203 -18.30 -13.58 5.20
CA LEU A 203 -18.76 -13.37 3.82
C LEU A 203 -17.69 -13.82 2.82
N ARG A 204 -18.08 -14.58 1.80
CA ARG A 204 -17.23 -14.87 0.64
C ARG A 204 -17.40 -13.78 -0.40
N LEU A 205 -16.31 -13.08 -0.72
CA LEU A 205 -16.35 -11.94 -1.62
C LEU A 205 -16.58 -12.33 -3.09
N SER A 206 -16.20 -13.55 -3.50
CA SER A 206 -16.54 -14.09 -4.83
C SER A 206 -18.04 -14.15 -5.10
N ARG A 207 -18.86 -14.17 -4.04
CA ARG A 207 -20.32 -14.27 -4.10
C ARG A 207 -21.04 -12.97 -3.77
N ALA A 208 -20.33 -11.88 -3.53
CA ALA A 208 -20.91 -10.59 -3.21
C ALA A 208 -21.65 -10.01 -4.42
N GLN A 209 -22.93 -9.69 -4.25
CA GLN A 209 -23.82 -9.14 -5.27
C GLN A 209 -24.79 -8.15 -4.63
N GLY A 210 -25.12 -7.07 -5.34
CA GLY A 210 -26.03 -6.04 -4.84
C GLY A 210 -25.37 -5.18 -3.76
N GLY A 211 -25.96 -5.11 -2.57
CA GLY A 211 -25.40 -4.39 -1.42
C GLY A 211 -24.91 -5.33 -0.31
N LEU A 212 -24.42 -4.74 0.78
CA LEU A 212 -23.96 -5.47 1.96
C LEU A 212 -25.09 -6.28 2.60
N PHE A 213 -26.29 -5.69 2.69
CA PHE A 213 -27.47 -6.34 3.26
C PHE A 213 -27.91 -7.53 2.42
N GLU A 214 -28.04 -7.35 1.11
CA GLU A 214 -28.43 -8.40 0.17
C GLU A 214 -27.41 -9.56 0.18
N THR A 215 -26.11 -9.23 0.22
CA THR A 215 -25.04 -10.24 0.33
C THR A 215 -25.10 -11.03 1.64
N LEU A 216 -25.48 -10.40 2.75
CA LEU A 216 -25.64 -11.07 4.05
C LEU A 216 -26.83 -12.04 4.04
N CYS A 217 -27.98 -11.61 3.51
CA CYS A 217 -29.16 -12.47 3.35
C CYS A 217 -28.83 -13.68 2.47
N ASP A 218 -28.16 -13.45 1.34
CA ASP A 218 -27.85 -14.50 0.37
C ASP A 218 -26.83 -15.55 0.86
N GLN A 219 -25.99 -15.21 1.84
CA GLN A 219 -24.85 -16.06 2.25
C GLN A 219 -24.96 -16.67 3.64
N LEU A 220 -25.62 -16.00 4.59
CA LEU A 220 -25.59 -16.43 6.00
C LEU A 220 -26.91 -17.05 6.43
N LEU A 221 -27.99 -16.26 6.38
CA LEU A 221 -29.29 -16.61 6.94
C LEU A 221 -30.36 -15.85 6.15
N ASP A 222 -31.56 -16.43 6.00
CA ASP A 222 -32.76 -15.68 5.63
C ASP A 222 -33.06 -14.70 6.77
N ILE A 223 -32.46 -13.51 6.71
CA ILE A 223 -32.68 -12.46 7.71
C ILE A 223 -34.19 -12.23 7.80
N PRO A 224 -34.78 -12.30 9.01
CA PRO A 224 -36.22 -12.17 9.16
C PRO A 224 -36.74 -10.96 8.38
N GLY A 225 -37.78 -11.16 7.57
CA GLY A 225 -38.35 -10.09 6.72
C GLY A 225 -38.86 -8.87 7.49
N THR A 226 -38.85 -8.93 8.82
CA THR A 226 -39.06 -7.81 9.75
C THR A 226 -37.93 -6.77 9.70
N ILE A 227 -36.68 -7.16 9.42
CA ILE A 227 -35.54 -6.25 9.38
C ILE A 227 -35.37 -5.69 7.96
N ARG A 228 -35.79 -4.43 7.76
CA ARG A 228 -35.55 -3.71 6.50
C ARG A 228 -34.08 -3.33 6.36
N LYS A 229 -33.58 -3.23 5.12
CA LYS A 229 -32.21 -2.78 4.78
C LYS A 229 -31.81 -1.50 5.52
N GLN A 230 -32.68 -0.48 5.54
CA GLN A 230 -32.36 0.79 6.23
C GLN A 230 -32.18 0.59 7.74
N THR A 231 -33.02 -0.24 8.37
CA THR A 231 -32.94 -0.57 9.79
C THR A 231 -31.65 -1.32 10.11
N PHE A 232 -31.29 -2.30 9.28
CA PHE A 232 -30.05 -3.07 9.44
C PHE A 232 -28.81 -2.18 9.31
N MET A 233 -28.77 -1.31 8.30
CA MET A 233 -27.65 -0.37 8.11
C MET A 233 -27.52 0.62 9.28
N ALA A 234 -28.63 1.15 9.77
CA ALA A 234 -28.63 2.02 10.95
C ALA A 234 -28.14 1.28 12.20
N MET A 235 -28.48 -0.01 12.35
CA MET A 235 -27.99 -0.87 13.43
C MET A 235 -26.46 -1.06 13.36
N LEU A 236 -25.90 -1.33 12.17
CA LEU A 236 -24.45 -1.46 11.99
C LEU A 236 -23.71 -0.17 12.39
N LEU A 237 -24.22 0.99 11.98
CA LEU A 237 -23.67 2.29 12.33
C LEU A 237 -23.77 2.59 13.83
N LYS A 238 -24.86 2.17 14.48
CA LYS A 238 -25.03 2.30 15.94
C LYS A 238 -24.07 1.43 16.74
N LEU A 239 -23.82 0.19 16.28
CA LEU A 239 -22.93 -0.75 16.98
C LEU A 239 -21.43 -0.50 16.75
N ARG A 240 -21.05 0.19 15.66
CA ARG A 240 -19.67 0.59 15.36
C ARG A 240 -18.70 -0.60 15.49
N GLN A 241 -17.67 -0.50 16.33
CA GLN A 241 -16.62 -1.50 16.53
C GLN A 241 -17.10 -2.80 17.20
N ARG A 242 -18.36 -2.90 17.64
CA ARG A 242 -18.95 -4.15 18.15
C ARG A 242 -19.37 -5.12 17.04
N VAL A 243 -19.22 -4.76 15.78
CA VAL A 243 -19.45 -5.64 14.62
C VAL A 243 -18.13 -5.94 13.94
N LEU A 244 -17.88 -7.22 13.65
CA LEU A 244 -16.73 -7.71 12.90
C LEU A 244 -17.17 -8.36 11.59
N PHE A 245 -16.65 -7.88 10.47
CA PHE A 245 -16.79 -8.53 9.16
C PHE A 245 -15.54 -9.34 8.83
N LEU A 246 -15.72 -10.61 8.49
CA LEU A 246 -14.69 -11.51 7.97
C LEU A 246 -14.92 -11.67 6.47
N LEU A 247 -14.15 -10.96 5.67
CA LEU A 247 -14.32 -10.87 4.21
C LEU A 247 -13.29 -11.77 3.52
N ASP A 248 -13.76 -12.89 2.96
CA ASP A 248 -12.91 -13.92 2.39
C ASP A 248 -12.72 -13.75 0.87
N GLY A 249 -11.47 -13.55 0.45
CA GLY A 249 -11.04 -13.61 -0.95
C GLY A 249 -11.18 -12.32 -1.73
N TYR A 250 -10.49 -11.23 -1.33
CA TYR A 250 -10.48 -9.97 -2.08
C TYR A 250 -9.96 -10.14 -3.52
N ASN A 251 -9.05 -11.08 -3.73
CA ASN A 251 -8.53 -11.48 -5.04
C ASN A 251 -9.57 -12.12 -5.98
N GLU A 252 -10.77 -12.44 -5.48
CA GLU A 252 -11.91 -12.95 -6.24
C GLU A 252 -13.06 -11.93 -6.31
N PHE A 253 -12.89 -10.76 -5.69
CA PHE A 253 -13.92 -9.75 -5.56
C PHE A 253 -13.98 -8.85 -6.79
N LYS A 254 -15.21 -8.54 -7.23
CA LYS A 254 -15.50 -7.49 -8.21
C LYS A 254 -16.17 -6.31 -7.50
N PRO A 255 -15.45 -5.20 -7.26
CA PRO A 255 -16.01 -4.04 -6.56
C PRO A 255 -17.30 -3.50 -7.20
N GLN A 256 -17.47 -3.63 -8.53
CA GLN A 256 -18.68 -3.18 -9.23
C GLN A 256 -19.93 -3.97 -8.84
N ASN A 257 -19.78 -5.24 -8.43
CA ASN A 257 -20.89 -6.09 -8.04
C ASN A 257 -21.44 -5.73 -6.66
N CYS A 258 -20.61 -5.18 -5.78
CA CYS A 258 -21.01 -4.74 -4.45
C CYS A 258 -20.18 -3.53 -3.96
N PRO A 259 -20.50 -2.30 -4.43
CA PRO A 259 -19.76 -1.10 -4.05
C PRO A 259 -19.75 -0.81 -2.54
N GLU A 260 -20.80 -1.23 -1.82
CA GLU A 260 -20.91 -1.05 -0.36
C GLU A 260 -19.83 -1.84 0.40
N ILE A 261 -19.51 -3.07 -0.03
CA ILE A 261 -18.44 -3.87 0.58
C ILE A 261 -17.05 -3.29 0.27
N GLU A 262 -16.85 -2.77 -0.94
CA GLU A 262 -15.61 -2.06 -1.29
C GLU A 262 -15.43 -0.82 -0.39
N ALA A 263 -16.50 -0.05 -0.16
CA ALA A 263 -16.49 1.09 0.75
C ALA A 263 -16.26 0.67 2.21
N LEU A 264 -16.79 -0.48 2.65
CA LEU A 264 -16.53 -1.01 4.00
C LEU A 264 -15.04 -1.25 4.26
N ILE A 265 -14.28 -1.63 3.22
CA ILE A 265 -12.82 -1.84 3.27
C ILE A 265 -12.07 -0.51 3.10
N LYS A 266 -12.33 0.24 2.02
CA LYS A 266 -11.53 1.43 1.62
C LYS A 266 -11.94 2.72 2.33
N GLU A 267 -13.21 2.81 2.74
CA GLU A 267 -13.83 3.97 3.39
C GLU A 267 -14.35 3.61 4.79
N ASN A 268 -13.61 2.75 5.51
CA ASN A 268 -14.01 2.21 6.81
C ASN A 268 -14.38 3.31 7.85
N HIS A 269 -13.87 4.54 7.69
CA HIS A 269 -14.24 5.71 8.50
C HIS A 269 -15.75 6.04 8.47
N ARG A 270 -16.46 5.69 7.37
CA ARG A 270 -17.91 5.87 7.22
C ARG A 270 -18.72 4.84 8.03
N PHE A 271 -18.22 3.61 8.11
CA PHE A 271 -18.91 2.48 8.76
C PHE A 271 -18.53 2.32 10.24
N LYS A 272 -17.26 2.55 10.58
CA LYS A 272 -16.68 2.39 11.92
C LYS A 272 -16.79 0.97 12.50
N ASN A 273 -17.12 -0.02 11.66
CA ASN A 273 -17.13 -1.44 11.99
C ASN A 273 -15.72 -2.05 11.82
N MET A 274 -15.43 -3.13 12.55
CA MET A 274 -14.16 -3.85 12.41
C MET A 274 -14.21 -4.78 11.18
N VAL A 275 -13.13 -4.82 10.41
CA VAL A 275 -13.03 -5.64 9.19
C VAL A 275 -11.73 -6.41 9.18
N ILE A 276 -11.81 -7.72 8.92
CA ILE A 276 -10.69 -8.57 8.51
C ILE A 276 -10.94 -8.98 7.06
N VAL A 277 -10.00 -8.72 6.17
CA VAL A 277 -10.07 -9.11 4.76
C VAL A 277 -8.90 -10.02 4.40
N THR A 278 -9.18 -11.14 3.71
CA THR A 278 -8.13 -12.00 3.15
C THR A 278 -7.86 -11.66 1.70
N THR A 279 -6.60 -11.76 1.28
CA THR A 279 -6.18 -11.57 -0.11
C THR A 279 -4.96 -12.43 -0.43
N THR A 280 -4.67 -12.67 -1.71
CA THR A 280 -3.38 -13.23 -2.12
C THR A 280 -2.28 -12.17 -2.07
N THR A 281 -1.03 -12.59 -1.86
CA THR A 281 0.13 -11.66 -1.87
C THR A 281 0.23 -10.89 -3.19
N GLU A 282 -0.06 -11.54 -4.31
CA GLU A 282 -0.13 -10.94 -5.65
C GLU A 282 -1.16 -9.79 -5.75
N CYS A 283 -2.28 -9.90 -5.03
CA CYS A 283 -3.38 -8.93 -5.05
C CYS A 283 -3.36 -7.95 -3.86
N LEU A 284 -2.40 -8.05 -2.93
CA LEU A 284 -2.30 -7.19 -1.75
C LEU A 284 -2.25 -5.70 -2.12
N ARG A 285 -1.57 -5.37 -3.24
CA ARG A 285 -1.42 -4.00 -3.75
C ARG A 285 -2.74 -3.24 -3.88
N HIS A 286 -3.87 -3.91 -4.11
CA HIS A 286 -5.16 -3.23 -4.29
C HIS A 286 -5.75 -2.68 -2.98
N ILE A 287 -5.36 -3.24 -1.83
CA ILE A 287 -5.90 -2.86 -0.51
C ILE A 287 -4.84 -2.45 0.51
N ARG A 288 -3.54 -2.63 0.21
CA ARG A 288 -2.42 -2.40 1.13
C ARG A 288 -2.47 -1.07 1.87
N GLN A 289 -2.80 0.02 1.16
CA GLN A 289 -2.77 1.38 1.71
C GLN A 289 -3.87 1.66 2.76
N PHE A 290 -4.95 0.87 2.72
CA PHE A 290 -6.09 1.01 3.63
C PHE A 290 -5.93 0.18 4.91
N GLY A 291 -5.04 -0.82 4.92
CA GLY A 291 -4.80 -1.67 6.08
C GLY A 291 -4.12 -0.93 7.23
N ALA A 292 -4.75 -0.94 8.41
CA ALA A 292 -4.13 -0.49 9.66
C ALA A 292 -3.22 -1.57 10.26
N LEU A 293 -3.62 -2.85 10.10
CA LEU A 293 -2.83 -4.03 10.44
C LEU A 293 -2.69 -4.93 9.22
N THR A 294 -1.50 -5.47 8.98
CA THR A 294 -1.24 -6.43 7.90
C THR A 294 -0.51 -7.64 8.47
N ALA A 295 -1.04 -8.84 8.22
CA ALA A 295 -0.44 -10.10 8.62
C ALA A 295 -0.30 -11.04 7.42
N GLU A 296 0.81 -11.75 7.33
CA GLU A 296 1.09 -12.78 6.33
C GLU A 296 0.89 -14.17 6.96
N VAL A 297 0.16 -15.04 6.28
CA VAL A 297 0.15 -16.47 6.57
C VAL A 297 1.41 -17.10 5.97
N GLY A 298 2.34 -17.49 6.83
CA GLY A 298 3.63 -18.07 6.46
C GLY A 298 3.53 -19.53 6.01
N ASP A 299 4.71 -20.15 5.85
CA ASP A 299 4.83 -21.56 5.46
C ASP A 299 4.29 -22.49 6.55
N MET A 300 3.58 -23.54 6.12
CA MET A 300 3.22 -24.65 7.00
C MET A 300 4.49 -25.37 7.45
N THR A 301 4.63 -25.58 8.77
CA THR A 301 5.76 -26.33 9.33
C THR A 301 5.68 -27.80 8.93
N GLU A 302 6.84 -28.48 8.87
CA GLU A 302 6.86 -29.92 8.57
C GLU A 302 5.98 -30.71 9.55
N ASP A 303 6.01 -30.38 10.84
CA ASP A 303 5.17 -31.03 11.86
C ASP A 303 3.67 -30.83 11.60
N SER A 304 3.25 -29.62 11.23
CA SER A 304 1.86 -29.32 10.89
C SER A 304 1.42 -30.06 9.63
N ALA A 305 2.29 -30.19 8.63
CA ALA A 305 2.02 -30.98 7.42
C ALA A 305 1.90 -32.47 7.75
N GLN A 306 2.79 -33.02 8.58
CA GLN A 306 2.72 -34.42 9.03
C GLN A 306 1.44 -34.70 9.83
N ALA A 307 1.05 -33.78 10.73
CA ALA A 307 -0.19 -33.89 11.49
C ALA A 307 -1.40 -33.92 10.55
N LEU A 308 -1.46 -33.01 9.57
CA LEU A 308 -2.53 -33.00 8.57
C LEU A 308 -2.58 -34.29 7.75
N ILE A 309 -1.43 -34.83 7.31
CA ILE A 309 -1.36 -36.09 6.57
C ILE A 309 -1.91 -37.25 7.41
N ARG A 310 -1.51 -37.35 8.68
CA ARG A 310 -1.93 -38.42 9.59
C ARG A 310 -3.42 -38.36 9.96
N GLU A 311 -4.00 -37.16 10.01
CA GLU A 311 -5.43 -36.98 10.25
C GLU A 311 -6.29 -37.29 9.01
N VAL A 312 -5.76 -37.07 7.80
CA VAL A 312 -6.49 -37.27 6.54
C VAL A 312 -6.35 -38.68 5.98
N LEU A 313 -5.17 -39.32 6.10
CA LEU A 313 -4.89 -40.64 5.53
C LEU A 313 -4.91 -41.74 6.59
N ILE A 314 -5.25 -42.96 6.15
CA ILE A 314 -4.99 -44.16 6.95
C ILE A 314 -3.48 -44.34 7.16
N LYS A 315 -3.11 -44.98 8.28
CA LYS A 315 -1.73 -45.07 8.76
C LYS A 315 -0.74 -45.57 7.70
N GLU A 316 -1.11 -46.59 6.92
CA GLU A 316 -0.21 -47.17 5.90
C GLU A 316 0.11 -46.18 4.78
N LEU A 317 -0.91 -45.47 4.28
CA LEU A 317 -0.75 -44.46 3.21
C LEU A 317 -0.04 -43.22 3.72
N ALA A 318 -0.31 -42.81 4.96
CA ALA A 318 0.36 -41.69 5.61
C ALA A 318 1.88 -41.92 5.68
N GLU A 319 2.32 -43.08 6.20
CA GLU A 319 3.76 -43.39 6.29
C GLU A 319 4.41 -43.52 4.90
N GLY A 320 3.70 -44.08 3.91
CA GLY A 320 4.17 -44.14 2.52
C GLY A 320 4.40 -42.76 1.90
N LEU A 321 3.49 -41.80 2.13
CA LEU A 321 3.62 -40.43 1.65
C LEU A 321 4.74 -39.67 2.38
N LEU A 322 4.86 -39.85 3.70
CA LEU A 322 5.92 -39.22 4.49
C LEU A 322 7.32 -39.65 4.03
N LEU A 323 7.51 -40.93 3.70
CA LEU A 323 8.76 -41.44 3.14
C LEU A 323 9.09 -40.80 1.78
N GLN A 324 8.09 -40.57 0.92
CA GLN A 324 8.28 -39.89 -0.37
C GLN A 324 8.64 -38.41 -0.20
N ILE A 325 7.97 -37.70 0.72
CA ILE A 325 8.27 -36.30 1.05
C ILE A 325 9.70 -36.14 1.60
N GLN A 326 10.15 -37.08 2.44
CA GLN A 326 11.52 -37.06 2.98
C GLN A 326 12.58 -37.20 1.88
N LYS A 327 12.34 -38.06 0.89
CA LYS A 327 13.27 -38.31 -0.23
C LYS A 327 13.36 -37.15 -1.23
N SER A 328 12.29 -36.36 -1.40
CA SER A 328 12.21 -35.31 -2.42
C SER A 328 12.21 -33.91 -1.80
N ARG A 329 13.29 -33.14 -2.07
CA ARG A 329 13.37 -31.72 -1.67
C ARG A 329 12.23 -30.90 -2.29
N CYS A 330 11.86 -31.19 -3.54
CA CYS A 330 10.77 -30.51 -4.24
C CYS A 330 9.42 -30.75 -3.54
N LEU A 331 9.09 -32.02 -3.23
CA LEU A 331 7.85 -32.33 -2.52
C LEU A 331 7.82 -31.66 -1.14
N ARG A 332 8.93 -31.69 -0.40
CA ARG A 332 9.05 -31.01 0.89
C ARG A 332 8.77 -29.51 0.81
N ASN A 333 9.26 -28.85 -0.23
CA ASN A 333 8.94 -27.45 -0.49
C ASN A 333 7.47 -27.22 -0.84
N LEU A 334 6.83 -28.13 -1.61
CA LEU A 334 5.39 -28.06 -1.88
C LEU A 334 4.54 -28.24 -0.61
N MET A 335 4.98 -29.05 0.36
CA MET A 335 4.27 -29.29 1.63
C MET A 335 4.19 -28.07 2.55
N LYS A 336 4.89 -26.99 2.23
CA LYS A 336 4.75 -25.68 2.90
C LYS A 336 3.40 -25.01 2.63
N THR A 337 2.60 -25.56 1.72
CA THR A 337 1.27 -25.06 1.37
C THR A 337 0.21 -26.14 1.67
N PRO A 338 -0.72 -25.89 2.60
CA PRO A 338 -1.74 -26.86 3.03
C PRO A 338 -2.55 -27.46 1.86
N LEU A 339 -2.91 -26.66 0.86
CA LEU A 339 -3.61 -27.16 -0.32
C LEU A 339 -2.84 -28.28 -1.05
N PHE A 340 -1.52 -28.12 -1.19
CA PHE A 340 -0.68 -29.12 -1.84
C PHE A 340 -0.53 -30.38 -0.99
N VAL A 341 -0.49 -30.25 0.34
CA VAL A 341 -0.57 -31.40 1.25
C VAL A 341 -1.83 -32.21 0.98
N VAL A 342 -3.00 -31.54 0.92
CA VAL A 342 -4.28 -32.21 0.68
C VAL A 342 -4.33 -32.88 -0.71
N ILE A 343 -3.80 -32.22 -1.75
CA ILE A 343 -3.70 -32.81 -3.09
C ILE A 343 -2.79 -34.04 -3.09
N THR A 344 -1.63 -33.98 -2.43
CA THR A 344 -0.73 -35.15 -2.33
C THR A 344 -1.37 -36.30 -1.56
N CYS A 345 -2.19 -36.02 -0.53
CA CYS A 345 -2.99 -37.06 0.13
C CYS A 345 -3.95 -37.72 -0.86
N ALA A 346 -4.66 -36.95 -1.68
CA ALA A 346 -5.57 -37.49 -2.68
C ALA A 346 -4.84 -38.31 -3.77
N ILE A 347 -3.64 -37.89 -4.17
CA ILE A 347 -2.80 -38.66 -5.11
C ILE A 347 -2.36 -39.97 -4.47
N GLN A 348 -1.91 -39.96 -3.21
CA GLN A 348 -1.50 -41.16 -2.47
C GLN A 348 -2.65 -42.17 -2.30
N MET A 349 -3.90 -41.70 -2.23
CA MET A 349 -5.09 -42.58 -2.24
C MET A 349 -5.33 -43.26 -3.59
N GLY A 350 -4.64 -42.87 -4.66
CA GLY A 350 -4.80 -43.43 -6.01
C GLY A 350 -3.57 -44.15 -6.55
N GLU A 351 -2.38 -43.66 -6.20
CA GLU A 351 -1.10 -44.19 -6.64
C GLU A 351 -0.18 -44.45 -5.44
N SER A 352 0.58 -45.55 -5.49
CA SER A 352 1.54 -45.90 -4.42
C SER A 352 2.73 -44.95 -4.37
N GLU A 353 3.15 -44.45 -5.53
CA GLU A 353 4.33 -43.61 -5.71
C GLU A 353 4.10 -42.63 -6.86
N PHE A 354 4.46 -41.37 -6.67
CA PHE A 354 4.37 -40.33 -7.70
C PHE A 354 5.57 -39.37 -7.64
N HIS A 355 5.85 -38.71 -8.76
CA HIS A 355 6.97 -37.78 -8.88
C HIS A 355 6.46 -36.43 -9.35
N SER A 356 6.48 -35.43 -8.45
CA SER A 356 6.14 -34.05 -8.78
C SER A 356 7.26 -33.11 -8.30
N HIS A 357 7.70 -32.23 -9.19
CA HIS A 357 8.81 -31.29 -8.94
C HIS A 357 8.33 -29.85 -8.81
N THR A 358 7.19 -29.52 -9.42
CA THR A 358 6.57 -28.19 -9.44
C THR A 358 5.09 -28.28 -9.08
N GLN A 359 4.47 -27.15 -8.71
CA GLN A 359 3.02 -27.12 -8.46
C GLN A 359 2.23 -27.51 -9.72
N THR A 360 2.73 -27.17 -10.92
CA THR A 360 2.09 -27.54 -12.18
C THR A 360 2.10 -29.05 -12.39
N THR A 361 3.23 -29.72 -12.13
CA THR A 361 3.31 -31.18 -12.23
C THR A 361 2.44 -31.88 -11.18
N LEU A 362 2.28 -31.31 -9.98
CA LEU A 362 1.39 -31.84 -8.95
C LEU A 362 -0.07 -31.78 -9.40
N PHE A 363 -0.53 -30.63 -9.91
CA PHE A 363 -1.86 -30.50 -10.48
C PHE A 363 -2.06 -31.36 -11.72
N HIS A 364 -1.02 -31.55 -12.54
CA HIS A 364 -1.05 -32.47 -13.67
C HIS A 364 -1.32 -33.91 -13.23
N THR A 365 -0.55 -34.43 -12.28
CA THR A 365 -0.76 -35.78 -11.71
C THR A 365 -2.16 -35.91 -11.12
N PHE A 366 -2.62 -34.91 -10.37
CA PHE A 366 -3.96 -34.93 -9.80
C PHE A 366 -5.09 -34.90 -10.85
N TYR A 367 -4.94 -34.07 -11.89
CA TYR A 367 -5.88 -33.96 -13.01
C TYR A 367 -5.97 -35.28 -13.79
N ASP A 368 -4.83 -35.90 -14.09
CA ASP A 368 -4.78 -37.19 -14.76
C ASP A 368 -5.40 -38.30 -13.88
N LEU A 369 -5.16 -38.26 -12.57
CA LEU A 369 -5.76 -39.20 -11.63
C LEU A 369 -7.29 -39.09 -11.59
N LEU A 370 -7.82 -37.86 -11.61
CA LEU A 370 -9.28 -37.62 -11.71
C LEU A 370 -9.86 -38.24 -12.97
N ILE A 371 -9.23 -38.01 -14.13
CA ILE A 371 -9.65 -38.60 -15.41
C ILE A 371 -9.58 -40.13 -15.38
N GLN A 372 -8.48 -40.70 -14.89
CA GLN A 372 -8.26 -42.15 -14.88
C GLN A 372 -9.23 -42.86 -13.93
N LYS A 373 -9.37 -42.38 -12.69
CA LYS A 373 -10.27 -42.98 -11.70
C LYS A 373 -11.71 -42.90 -12.14
N ASN A 374 -12.14 -41.80 -12.76
CA ASN A 374 -13.52 -41.62 -13.21
C ASN A 374 -13.80 -42.15 -14.63
N LYS A 375 -12.81 -42.74 -15.32
CA LYS A 375 -12.96 -43.30 -16.68
C LYS A 375 -14.15 -44.27 -16.82
N HIS A 376 -14.48 -45.01 -15.76
CA HIS A 376 -15.62 -45.94 -15.73
C HIS A 376 -16.98 -45.23 -15.72
N LYS A 377 -17.07 -43.98 -15.25
CA LYS A 377 -18.29 -43.17 -15.21
C LYS A 377 -18.66 -42.61 -16.60
N HIS A 378 -17.76 -42.67 -17.57
CA HIS A 378 -17.96 -42.18 -18.95
C HIS A 378 -18.16 -43.31 -19.97
N LYS A 379 -18.47 -44.54 -19.53
CA LYS A 379 -18.74 -45.68 -20.43
C LYS A 379 -19.94 -45.35 -21.34
N GLY A 380 -19.66 -45.02 -22.60
CA GLY A 380 -20.67 -44.67 -23.62
C GLY A 380 -20.37 -43.38 -24.40
N VAL A 381 -19.44 -42.54 -23.93
CA VAL A 381 -19.04 -41.31 -24.63
C VAL A 381 -17.90 -41.61 -25.61
N ALA A 382 -18.02 -41.14 -26.87
CA ALA A 382 -16.95 -41.29 -27.84
C ALA A 382 -15.69 -40.54 -27.37
N ALA A 383 -14.49 -41.10 -27.62
CA ALA A 383 -13.23 -40.51 -27.16
C ALA A 383 -13.06 -39.05 -27.65
N SER A 384 -13.53 -38.73 -28.86
CA SER A 384 -13.53 -37.37 -29.41
C SER A 384 -14.43 -36.41 -28.63
N ASP A 385 -15.61 -36.86 -28.18
CA ASP A 385 -16.54 -36.02 -27.41
C ASP A 385 -16.04 -35.83 -25.98
N PHE A 386 -15.35 -36.83 -25.42
CA PHE A 386 -14.67 -36.69 -24.14
C PHE A 386 -13.57 -35.63 -24.20
N ILE A 387 -12.67 -35.69 -25.20
CA ILE A 387 -11.61 -34.68 -25.40
C ILE A 387 -12.22 -33.29 -25.61
N ARG A 388 -13.25 -33.16 -26.46
CA ARG A 388 -13.95 -31.88 -26.68
C ARG A 388 -14.54 -31.31 -25.39
N SER A 389 -15.07 -32.18 -24.51
CA SER A 389 -15.58 -31.76 -23.21
C SER A 389 -14.47 -31.21 -22.31
N LEU A 390 -13.30 -31.86 -22.30
CA LEU A 390 -12.13 -31.38 -21.56
C LEU A 390 -11.61 -30.04 -22.11
N ASP A 391 -11.53 -29.89 -23.43
CA ASP A 391 -11.12 -28.63 -24.07
C ASP A 391 -12.06 -27.48 -23.72
N HIS A 392 -13.37 -27.75 -23.71
CA HIS A 392 -14.36 -26.76 -23.30
C HIS A 392 -14.25 -26.41 -21.82
N CYS A 393 -13.98 -27.37 -20.94
CA CYS A 393 -13.68 -27.10 -19.53
C CYS A 393 -12.45 -26.18 -19.40
N GLY A 394 -11.44 -26.41 -20.25
CA GLY A 394 -10.28 -25.54 -20.42
C GLY A 394 -10.65 -24.12 -20.85
N ASP A 395 -11.49 -23.98 -21.88
CA ASP A 395 -11.96 -22.68 -22.38
C ASP A 395 -12.80 -21.94 -21.30
N LEU A 396 -13.68 -22.65 -20.61
CA LEU A 396 -14.49 -22.14 -19.48
C LEU A 396 -13.59 -21.62 -18.34
N ALA A 397 -12.56 -22.38 -17.97
CA ALA A 397 -11.59 -21.97 -16.96
C ALA A 397 -10.85 -20.71 -17.38
N LEU A 398 -10.35 -20.69 -18.63
CA LEU A 398 -9.58 -19.59 -19.21
C LEU A 398 -10.41 -18.31 -19.29
N GLU A 399 -11.61 -18.37 -19.84
CA GLU A 399 -12.54 -17.24 -19.86
C GLU A 399 -12.95 -16.79 -18.46
N GLY A 400 -13.11 -17.72 -17.52
CA GLY A 400 -13.36 -17.42 -16.12
C GLY A 400 -12.25 -16.59 -15.48
N VAL A 401 -10.98 -16.93 -15.73
CA VAL A 401 -9.83 -16.14 -15.23
C VAL A 401 -9.85 -14.73 -15.83
N PHE A 402 -10.01 -14.60 -17.16
CA PHE A 402 -10.02 -13.30 -17.83
C PHE A 402 -11.23 -12.42 -17.48
N SER A 403 -12.37 -13.03 -17.22
CA SER A 403 -13.59 -12.31 -16.84
C SER A 403 -13.74 -12.14 -15.33
N HIS A 404 -12.79 -12.61 -14.51
CA HIS A 404 -12.89 -12.69 -13.04
C HIS A 404 -14.18 -13.40 -12.58
N LYS A 405 -14.51 -14.52 -13.21
CA LYS A 405 -15.68 -15.37 -12.91
C LYS A 405 -15.19 -16.74 -12.43
N PHE A 406 -15.49 -17.03 -11.16
CA PHE A 406 -15.09 -18.26 -10.48
C PHE A 406 -16.27 -19.18 -10.12
N ASP A 407 -17.49 -18.65 -10.26
CA ASP A 407 -18.75 -19.40 -10.22
C ASP A 407 -19.41 -19.32 -11.62
N PHE A 408 -19.83 -20.46 -12.16
CA PHE A 408 -20.46 -20.61 -13.46
C PHE A 408 -21.94 -21.02 -13.30
N GLU A 409 -22.76 -20.68 -14.28
CA GLU A 409 -24.17 -21.02 -14.38
C GLU A 409 -24.40 -22.04 -15.50
N LEU A 410 -25.60 -22.64 -15.53
CA LEU A 410 -25.94 -23.66 -16.54
C LEU A 410 -25.73 -23.18 -17.98
N GLN A 411 -25.98 -21.89 -18.25
CA GLN A 411 -25.79 -21.32 -19.59
C GLN A 411 -24.33 -21.38 -20.04
N ASP A 412 -23.39 -21.24 -19.11
CA ASP A 412 -21.95 -21.28 -19.39
C ASP A 412 -21.49 -22.71 -19.72
N VAL A 413 -22.15 -23.73 -19.15
CA VAL A 413 -21.82 -25.15 -19.33
C VAL A 413 -22.62 -25.81 -20.46
N SER A 414 -23.72 -25.17 -20.90
CA SER A 414 -24.73 -25.75 -21.81
C SER A 414 -24.22 -26.23 -23.16
N SER A 415 -23.05 -25.77 -23.62
CA SER A 415 -22.48 -26.18 -24.91
C SER A 415 -21.83 -27.57 -24.89
N VAL A 416 -21.78 -28.22 -23.73
CA VAL A 416 -21.11 -29.51 -23.51
C VAL A 416 -21.97 -30.45 -22.67
N ASN A 417 -21.64 -31.73 -22.73
CA ASN A 417 -22.21 -32.76 -21.89
C ASN A 417 -21.84 -32.50 -20.41
N GLU A 418 -22.65 -31.70 -19.71
CA GLU A 418 -22.53 -31.33 -18.28
C GLU A 418 -22.12 -32.55 -17.44
N ASP A 419 -22.77 -33.68 -17.73
CA ASP A 419 -22.53 -34.93 -17.03
C ASP A 419 -21.07 -35.37 -17.10
N VAL A 420 -20.36 -35.15 -18.21
CA VAL A 420 -18.93 -35.54 -18.34
C VAL A 420 -18.06 -34.73 -17.38
N LEU A 421 -18.27 -33.42 -17.26
CA LEU A 421 -17.44 -32.56 -16.39
C LEU A 421 -17.70 -32.79 -14.90
N LEU A 422 -18.96 -33.08 -14.55
CA LEU A 422 -19.30 -33.47 -13.18
C LEU A 422 -18.79 -34.86 -12.86
N THR A 423 -19.01 -35.84 -13.75
CA THR A 423 -18.59 -37.23 -13.50
C THR A 423 -17.08 -37.41 -13.53
N THR A 424 -16.32 -36.57 -14.26
CA THR A 424 -14.84 -36.56 -14.20
C THR A 424 -14.32 -36.00 -12.88
N GLY A 425 -15.14 -35.24 -12.13
CA GLY A 425 -14.74 -34.54 -10.91
C GLY A 425 -13.97 -33.24 -11.16
N LEU A 426 -13.88 -32.77 -12.42
CA LEU A 426 -13.19 -31.51 -12.73
C LEU A 426 -13.99 -30.29 -12.26
N LEU A 427 -15.31 -30.44 -12.16
CA LEU A 427 -16.21 -29.36 -11.82
C LEU A 427 -17.25 -29.86 -10.81
N CYS A 428 -17.51 -29.06 -9.77
CA CYS A 428 -18.45 -29.39 -8.71
C CYS A 428 -19.77 -28.61 -8.91
N LYS A 429 -20.90 -29.28 -8.76
CA LYS A 429 -22.24 -28.68 -8.80
C LYS A 429 -22.75 -28.39 -7.39
N TYR A 430 -23.15 -27.16 -7.14
CA TYR A 430 -23.75 -26.74 -5.88
C TYR A 430 -25.21 -26.35 -6.10
N THR A 431 -26.10 -27.02 -5.38
CA THR A 431 -27.56 -26.82 -5.45
C THR A 431 -28.16 -26.27 -4.14
N ALA A 432 -27.46 -26.39 -3.01
CA ALA A 432 -27.99 -25.99 -1.72
C ALA A 432 -28.21 -24.46 -1.64
N GLN A 433 -29.44 -24.06 -1.26
CA GLN A 433 -29.94 -22.68 -1.03
C GLN A 433 -30.09 -21.75 -2.26
N ARG A 434 -30.04 -22.25 -3.51
CA ARG A 434 -30.23 -21.40 -4.71
C ARG A 434 -31.24 -21.96 -5.69
N PHE A 435 -32.03 -21.06 -6.29
CA PHE A 435 -33.00 -21.38 -7.36
C PHE A 435 -32.34 -21.91 -8.64
N LYS A 436 -31.03 -21.67 -8.85
CA LYS A 436 -30.27 -22.14 -10.02
C LYS A 436 -29.00 -22.87 -9.57
N PRO A 437 -28.65 -24.01 -10.20
CA PRO A 437 -27.40 -24.70 -9.92
C PRO A 437 -26.22 -23.80 -10.29
N LYS A 438 -25.21 -23.77 -9.41
CA LYS A 438 -23.93 -23.13 -9.71
C LYS A 438 -22.82 -24.17 -9.79
N TYR A 439 -21.91 -23.92 -10.71
CA TYR A 439 -20.83 -24.78 -11.14
C TYR A 439 -19.53 -24.09 -10.74
N LYS A 440 -18.61 -24.79 -10.07
CA LYS A 440 -17.30 -24.22 -9.74
C LYS A 440 -16.22 -25.28 -9.72
N PHE A 441 -14.98 -24.85 -9.92
CA PHE A 441 -13.81 -25.66 -9.56
C PHE A 441 -13.68 -25.74 -8.02
N PHE A 442 -13.04 -26.78 -7.49
CA PHE A 442 -12.92 -26.93 -6.03
C PHE A 442 -12.09 -25.80 -5.38
N HIS A 443 -11.16 -25.21 -6.14
CA HIS A 443 -10.32 -24.10 -5.69
C HIS A 443 -9.89 -23.21 -6.88
N LYS A 444 -9.70 -21.91 -6.63
CA LYS A 444 -9.23 -20.93 -7.64
C LYS A 444 -7.98 -21.42 -8.39
N SER A 445 -6.99 -21.94 -7.66
CA SER A 445 -5.75 -22.43 -8.28
C SER A 445 -5.94 -23.63 -9.20
N PHE A 446 -6.97 -24.45 -9.01
CA PHE A 446 -7.28 -25.52 -9.94
C PHE A 446 -7.93 -25.00 -11.23
N GLN A 447 -8.77 -23.95 -11.12
CA GLN A 447 -9.25 -23.21 -12.29
C GLN A 447 -8.09 -22.55 -13.04
N GLU A 448 -7.18 -21.88 -12.34
CA GLU A 448 -5.99 -21.26 -12.95
C GLU A 448 -5.08 -22.29 -13.62
N TYR A 449 -4.90 -23.47 -13.01
CA TYR A 449 -4.18 -24.59 -13.63
C TYR A 449 -4.87 -25.09 -14.89
N THR A 450 -6.18 -25.34 -14.84
CA THR A 450 -6.96 -25.82 -15.99
C THR A 450 -6.93 -24.80 -17.14
N ALA A 451 -7.02 -23.51 -16.81
CA ALA A 451 -6.85 -22.40 -17.73
C ALA A 451 -5.43 -22.34 -18.33
N GLY A 452 -4.39 -22.53 -17.51
CA GLY A 452 -3.00 -22.53 -17.95
C GLY A 452 -2.66 -23.70 -18.87
N ARG A 453 -3.19 -24.89 -18.56
CA ARG A 453 -3.12 -26.08 -19.42
C ARG A 453 -3.79 -25.83 -20.77
N ARG A 454 -4.98 -25.21 -20.79
CA ARG A 454 -5.65 -24.85 -22.04
C ARG A 454 -4.88 -23.80 -22.84
N LEU A 455 -4.39 -22.75 -22.18
CA LEU A 455 -3.59 -21.72 -22.84
C LEU A 455 -2.31 -22.30 -23.44
N SER A 456 -1.63 -23.21 -22.72
CA SER A 456 -0.49 -23.96 -23.24
C SER A 456 -0.88 -24.74 -24.50
N SER A 457 -1.98 -25.51 -24.45
CA SER A 457 -2.48 -26.27 -25.61
C SER A 457 -2.76 -25.39 -26.83
N LEU A 458 -3.35 -24.21 -26.63
CA LEU A 458 -3.61 -23.26 -27.70
C LEU A 458 -2.31 -22.72 -28.31
N LEU A 459 -1.33 -22.35 -27.48
CA LEU A 459 -0.06 -21.79 -27.93
C LEU A 459 0.83 -22.82 -28.66
N THR A 460 0.67 -24.11 -28.35
CA THR A 460 1.46 -25.20 -28.93
C THR A 460 0.69 -26.02 -29.96
N SER A 461 -0.51 -25.59 -30.36
CA SER A 461 -1.35 -26.31 -31.32
C SER A 461 -0.71 -26.35 -32.71
N HIS A 462 -1.02 -27.41 -33.46
CA HIS A 462 -0.69 -27.50 -34.88
C HIS A 462 -1.66 -26.67 -35.75
N GLU A 463 -2.82 -26.32 -35.21
CA GLU A 463 -3.85 -25.53 -35.90
C GLU A 463 -3.57 -24.02 -35.74
N PRO A 464 -3.33 -23.27 -36.83
CA PRO A 464 -3.00 -21.85 -36.75
C PRO A 464 -4.08 -20.99 -36.07
N GLU A 465 -5.35 -21.40 -36.17
CA GLU A 465 -6.49 -20.71 -35.54
C GLU A 465 -6.41 -20.80 -34.01
N GLU A 466 -6.04 -21.95 -33.46
CA GLU A 466 -5.86 -22.14 -32.02
C GLU A 466 -4.66 -21.35 -31.50
N VAL A 467 -3.55 -21.34 -32.24
CA VAL A 467 -2.37 -20.52 -31.92
C VAL A 467 -2.72 -19.02 -31.95
N THR A 468 -3.55 -18.60 -32.91
CA THR A 468 -4.06 -17.22 -32.97
C THR A 468 -4.94 -16.90 -31.77
N LYS A 469 -5.82 -17.82 -31.35
CA LYS A 469 -6.64 -17.69 -30.14
C LYS A 469 -5.77 -17.56 -28.89
N GLY A 470 -4.75 -18.42 -28.74
CA GLY A 470 -3.79 -18.39 -27.63
C GLY A 470 -3.03 -17.07 -27.55
N ASN A 471 -2.49 -16.59 -28.68
CA ASN A 471 -1.84 -15.28 -28.76
C ASN A 471 -2.80 -14.13 -28.47
N GLY A 472 -4.08 -14.25 -28.86
CA GLY A 472 -5.12 -13.28 -28.52
C GLY A 472 -5.36 -13.15 -27.01
N TYR A 473 -5.17 -14.21 -26.22
CA TYR A 473 -5.20 -14.13 -24.76
C TYR A 473 -3.95 -13.45 -24.20
N LEU A 474 -2.75 -13.75 -24.73
CA LEU A 474 -1.52 -13.06 -24.32
C LEU A 474 -1.61 -11.55 -24.58
N GLN A 475 -2.14 -11.14 -25.73
CA GLN A 475 -2.33 -9.72 -26.09
C GLN A 475 -3.27 -8.95 -25.15
N LYS A 476 -4.15 -9.63 -24.40
CA LYS A 476 -4.98 -8.99 -23.36
C LYS A 476 -4.16 -8.66 -22.09
N MET A 477 -3.02 -9.30 -21.89
CA MET A 477 -2.12 -9.06 -20.75
C MET A 477 -1.16 -7.90 -21.06
N VAL A 478 -1.67 -6.67 -20.99
CA VAL A 478 -0.94 -5.47 -21.46
C VAL A 478 -0.06 -4.82 -20.41
N SER A 479 -0.41 -4.94 -19.12
CA SER A 479 0.20 -4.17 -18.04
C SER A 479 0.94 -5.03 -17.02
N ILE A 480 2.06 -4.52 -16.50
CA ILE A 480 2.84 -5.18 -15.44
C ILE A 480 1.98 -5.42 -14.20
N SER A 481 1.09 -4.48 -13.85
CA SER A 481 0.20 -4.67 -12.69
C SER A 481 -0.66 -5.91 -12.86
N ASP A 482 -1.33 -6.06 -14.00
CA ASP A 482 -2.27 -7.17 -14.19
C ASP A 482 -1.55 -8.51 -14.34
N ILE A 483 -0.36 -8.51 -14.97
CA ILE A 483 0.48 -9.71 -15.09
C ILE A 483 0.95 -10.19 -13.70
N THR A 484 1.42 -9.28 -12.86
CA THR A 484 1.94 -9.62 -11.52
C THR A 484 0.84 -9.91 -10.50
N SER A 485 -0.39 -9.39 -10.69
CA SER A 485 -1.51 -9.61 -9.76
C SER A 485 -2.51 -10.65 -10.25
N THR A 486 -3.07 -10.47 -11.44
CA THR A 486 -4.25 -11.18 -11.91
C THR A 486 -3.88 -12.45 -12.69
N TYR A 487 -2.84 -12.36 -13.53
CA TYR A 487 -2.46 -13.43 -14.46
C TYR A 487 -1.21 -14.20 -14.04
N SER A 488 -0.58 -13.85 -12.92
CA SER A 488 0.67 -14.49 -12.44
C SER A 488 0.52 -16.01 -12.35
N SER A 489 -0.50 -16.47 -11.62
CA SER A 489 -0.76 -17.91 -11.45
C SER A 489 -1.13 -18.61 -12.77
N LEU A 490 -1.94 -17.97 -13.63
CA LEU A 490 -2.25 -18.49 -14.98
C LEU A 490 -0.98 -18.72 -15.80
N LEU A 491 -0.08 -17.74 -15.83
CA LEU A 491 1.18 -17.82 -16.58
C LEU A 491 2.13 -18.86 -15.98
N ARG A 492 2.18 -19.02 -14.65
CA ARG A 492 2.94 -20.08 -13.99
C ARG A 492 2.52 -21.46 -14.49
N TYR A 493 1.22 -21.76 -14.48
CA TYR A 493 0.71 -23.04 -14.97
C TYR A 493 0.84 -23.21 -16.49
N THR A 494 0.72 -22.13 -17.26
CA THR A 494 0.98 -22.15 -18.71
C THR A 494 2.43 -22.54 -18.99
N CYS A 495 3.39 -21.90 -18.31
CA CYS A 495 4.81 -22.17 -18.49
C CYS A 495 5.19 -23.57 -17.98
N GLY A 496 4.64 -23.99 -16.84
CA GLY A 496 4.87 -25.32 -16.30
C GLY A 496 4.25 -26.47 -17.11
N SER A 497 3.36 -26.16 -18.07
CA SER A 497 2.75 -27.15 -18.95
C SER A 497 3.58 -27.43 -20.22
N SER A 498 4.32 -26.44 -20.74
CA SER A 498 5.15 -26.61 -21.94
C SER A 498 6.29 -25.58 -22.02
N VAL A 499 7.46 -26.06 -22.46
CA VAL A 499 8.62 -25.23 -22.77
C VAL A 499 8.33 -24.32 -23.99
N GLU A 500 7.64 -24.84 -25.01
CA GLU A 500 7.21 -24.09 -26.19
C GLU A 500 6.21 -22.98 -25.83
N ALA A 501 5.25 -23.27 -24.94
CA ALA A 501 4.34 -22.25 -24.42
C ALA A 501 5.10 -21.18 -23.63
N THR A 502 6.07 -21.58 -22.81
CA THR A 502 6.96 -20.65 -22.08
C THR A 502 7.68 -19.72 -23.05
N ARG A 503 8.19 -20.22 -24.18
CA ARG A 503 8.83 -19.38 -25.21
C ARG A 503 7.89 -18.28 -25.73
N ALA A 504 6.63 -18.63 -26.00
CA ALA A 504 5.63 -17.65 -26.45
C ALA A 504 5.32 -16.61 -25.37
N VAL A 505 5.14 -17.06 -24.11
CA VAL A 505 4.91 -16.17 -22.95
C VAL A 505 6.08 -15.20 -22.77
N MET A 506 7.33 -15.68 -22.74
CA MET A 506 8.49 -14.82 -22.49
C MET A 506 8.71 -13.79 -23.62
N LYS A 507 8.44 -14.14 -24.87
CA LYS A 507 8.46 -13.19 -26.00
C LYS A 507 7.43 -12.07 -25.81
N HIS A 508 6.22 -12.41 -25.35
CA HIS A 508 5.19 -11.42 -25.03
C HIS A 508 5.63 -10.53 -23.86
N LEU A 509 6.08 -11.12 -22.75
CA LEU A 509 6.48 -10.39 -21.54
C LEU A 509 7.68 -9.46 -21.78
N ALA A 510 8.63 -9.82 -22.64
CA ALA A 510 9.75 -8.96 -23.01
C ALA A 510 9.31 -7.66 -23.73
N ALA A 511 8.15 -7.67 -24.39
CA ALA A 511 7.58 -6.50 -25.08
C ALA A 511 6.69 -5.61 -24.17
N VAL A 512 6.47 -6.00 -22.90
CA VAL A 512 5.60 -5.25 -21.98
C VAL A 512 6.34 -4.08 -21.35
N TYR A 513 5.89 -2.85 -21.65
CA TYR A 513 6.41 -1.60 -21.07
C TYR A 513 5.38 -0.83 -20.24
N GLN A 514 4.10 -1.19 -20.30
CA GLN A 514 3.04 -0.48 -19.58
C GLN A 514 2.98 -0.93 -18.12
N HIS A 515 3.06 0.01 -17.17
CA HIS A 515 3.03 -0.33 -15.75
C HIS A 515 1.64 -0.65 -15.19
N GLY A 516 0.58 -0.13 -15.81
CA GLY A 516 -0.77 -0.21 -15.27
C GLY A 516 -0.94 0.60 -13.98
N CYS A 517 -1.74 0.07 -13.04
CA CYS A 517 -2.07 0.77 -11.79
C CYS A 517 -0.92 0.72 -10.78
N LEU A 518 -0.40 1.88 -10.37
CA LEU A 518 0.67 2.01 -9.36
C LEU A 518 0.15 2.15 -7.91
N LEU A 519 -1.17 2.17 -7.72
CA LEU A 519 -1.78 2.31 -6.39
C LEU A 519 -1.38 1.15 -5.46
N GLY A 520 -1.17 1.49 -4.18
CA GLY A 520 -0.79 0.57 -3.11
C GLY A 520 0.61 -0.05 -3.17
N LEU A 521 1.45 0.36 -4.14
CA LEU A 521 2.89 0.07 -4.13
C LEU A 521 3.70 1.02 -3.23
N SER A 522 3.10 2.12 -2.77
CA SER A 522 3.84 3.13 -1.99
C SER A 522 4.27 2.55 -0.64
N ILE A 523 5.58 2.61 -0.41
CA ILE A 523 6.26 2.05 0.77
C ILE A 523 6.25 3.04 1.94
N ALA A 524 6.00 4.33 1.70
CA ALA A 524 6.17 5.39 2.70
C ALA A 524 4.84 6.05 3.10
N LYS A 525 4.34 5.75 4.32
CA LYS A 525 3.44 6.68 5.06
C LYS A 525 4.22 7.72 5.89
N ARG A 526 5.56 7.74 5.81
CA ARG A 526 6.46 8.75 6.40
C ARG A 526 6.83 9.81 5.34
N PRO A 527 7.12 11.06 5.76
CA PRO A 527 6.70 12.26 5.05
C PRO A 527 7.01 12.13 3.56
N LEU A 528 5.99 12.26 2.71
CA LEU A 528 6.10 12.36 1.25
C LEU A 528 6.93 13.62 0.81
N TRP A 529 7.64 14.23 1.75
CA TRP A 529 8.16 15.59 1.78
C TRP A 529 9.55 15.55 2.43
N ARG A 530 10.57 15.57 1.57
CA ARG A 530 12.03 15.47 1.81
C ARG A 530 12.64 14.06 1.72
N GLN A 531 13.70 13.97 0.92
CA GLN A 531 14.36 12.76 0.42
C GLN A 531 15.13 12.02 1.52
N GLU A 532 14.91 10.70 1.65
CA GLU A 532 15.78 9.82 2.47
C GLU A 532 16.28 8.59 1.69
N SER A 533 16.15 8.51 0.35
CA SER A 533 16.65 7.35 -0.40
C SER A 533 17.43 7.73 -1.65
N LEU A 534 18.57 7.05 -1.89
CA LEU A 534 19.44 7.32 -3.04
C LEU A 534 18.77 7.08 -4.42
N GLN A 535 17.63 6.39 -4.44
CA GLN A 535 16.81 6.25 -5.64
C GLN A 535 16.10 7.56 -6.05
N SER A 536 15.99 8.57 -5.16
CA SER A 536 15.19 9.78 -5.42
C SER A 536 15.96 10.97 -6.04
N VAL A 537 17.20 10.77 -6.48
CA VAL A 537 18.14 11.88 -6.75
C VAL A 537 18.20 12.29 -8.25
N LYS A 538 17.32 11.79 -9.13
CA LYS A 538 17.21 12.28 -10.53
C LYS A 538 15.77 12.71 -10.82
N ASN A 539 15.30 13.92 -10.51
CA ASN A 539 13.97 14.40 -10.94
C ASN A 539 12.77 13.43 -10.68
N THR A 540 12.94 12.45 -9.80
CA THR A 540 12.09 11.26 -9.77
C THR A 540 10.89 11.54 -8.91
N THR A 541 9.78 11.85 -9.57
CA THR A 541 8.43 11.77 -8.99
C THR A 541 8.28 10.46 -8.20
N GLU A 542 7.47 10.44 -7.13
CA GLU A 542 7.12 9.20 -6.41
C GLU A 542 6.71 8.09 -7.39
N GLN A 543 6.11 8.48 -8.51
CA GLN A 543 5.77 7.61 -9.64
C GLN A 543 6.96 6.77 -10.14
N GLU A 544 8.19 7.28 -10.19
CA GLU A 544 9.36 6.48 -10.60
C GLU A 544 9.78 5.45 -9.56
N ILE A 545 9.67 5.79 -8.27
CA ILE A 545 9.88 4.84 -7.17
C ILE A 545 8.85 3.71 -7.27
N LEU A 546 7.57 4.06 -7.47
CA LEU A 546 6.49 3.09 -7.66
C LEU A 546 6.71 2.23 -8.92
N LYS A 547 7.20 2.82 -10.02
CA LYS A 547 7.57 2.08 -11.24
C LYS A 547 8.70 1.08 -10.97
N ALA A 548 9.74 1.48 -10.23
CA ALA A 548 10.85 0.60 -9.87
C ALA A 548 10.38 -0.57 -8.99
N ILE A 549 9.49 -0.32 -8.02
CA ILE A 549 8.89 -1.38 -7.20
C ILE A 549 8.07 -2.34 -8.07
N ASN A 550 7.26 -1.82 -8.99
CA ASN A 550 6.47 -2.63 -9.92
C ASN A 550 7.36 -3.50 -10.83
N ILE A 551 8.52 -2.99 -11.26
CA ILE A 551 9.51 -3.74 -12.04
C ILE A 551 10.11 -4.89 -11.22
N ASN A 552 10.42 -4.68 -9.93
CA ASN A 552 10.95 -5.74 -9.07
C ASN A 552 9.94 -6.91 -8.97
N SER A 553 8.65 -6.62 -8.77
CA SER A 553 7.60 -7.64 -8.77
C SER A 553 7.47 -8.35 -10.12
N PHE A 554 7.74 -7.65 -11.22
CA PHE A 554 7.72 -8.25 -12.56
C PHE A 554 8.89 -9.21 -12.77
N VAL A 555 10.08 -8.83 -12.32
CA VAL A 555 11.28 -9.69 -12.36
C VAL A 555 11.08 -10.93 -11.50
N GLU A 556 10.56 -10.78 -10.28
CA GLU A 556 10.24 -11.92 -9.41
C GLU A 556 9.21 -12.86 -10.06
N CYS A 557 8.16 -12.31 -10.69
CA CYS A 557 7.22 -13.10 -11.50
C CYS A 557 7.94 -13.90 -12.60
N GLY A 558 8.84 -13.27 -13.36
CA GLY A 558 9.63 -13.96 -14.39
C GLY A 558 10.52 -15.08 -13.84
N ILE A 559 11.11 -14.91 -12.65
CA ILE A 559 11.89 -15.96 -11.98
C ILE A 559 10.98 -17.15 -11.60
N HIS A 560 9.76 -16.90 -11.13
CA HIS A 560 8.81 -17.97 -10.86
C HIS A 560 8.35 -18.72 -12.11
N LEU A 561 8.15 -18.01 -13.23
CA LEU A 561 7.85 -18.64 -14.53
C LEU A 561 9.00 -19.54 -14.98
N TYR A 562 10.24 -19.10 -14.78
CA TYR A 562 11.43 -19.89 -15.06
C TYR A 562 11.42 -21.21 -14.28
N GLN A 563 11.23 -21.15 -12.96
CA GLN A 563 11.21 -22.34 -12.12
C GLN A 563 10.11 -23.32 -12.50
N GLU A 564 8.91 -22.82 -12.78
CA GLU A 564 7.79 -23.68 -13.18
C GLU A 564 8.02 -24.34 -14.54
N SER A 565 8.62 -23.63 -15.50
CA SER A 565 8.88 -24.17 -16.85
C SER A 565 9.83 -25.37 -16.87
N THR A 566 10.68 -25.53 -15.85
CA THR A 566 11.76 -26.53 -15.80
C THR A 566 12.67 -26.52 -17.04
N SER A 567 12.72 -25.39 -17.77
CA SER A 567 13.40 -25.26 -19.07
C SER A 567 14.94 -25.25 -18.99
N LYS A 568 15.51 -25.17 -17.78
CA LYS A 568 16.95 -25.10 -17.52
C LYS A 568 17.63 -23.98 -18.31
N SER A 569 18.41 -24.28 -19.34
CA SER A 569 19.07 -23.28 -20.19
C SER A 569 18.42 -23.15 -21.58
N ALA A 570 17.37 -23.90 -21.88
CA ALA A 570 16.79 -23.97 -23.23
C ALA A 570 16.12 -22.66 -23.69
N LEU A 571 15.72 -21.81 -22.74
CA LEU A 571 15.05 -20.52 -22.98
C LEU A 571 15.89 -19.34 -22.47
N SER A 572 17.19 -19.52 -22.30
CA SER A 572 18.06 -18.51 -21.67
C SER A 572 18.07 -17.18 -22.44
N GLN A 573 17.90 -17.20 -23.77
CA GLN A 573 17.86 -16.00 -24.61
C GLN A 573 16.56 -15.22 -24.42
N GLU A 574 15.42 -15.92 -24.37
CA GLU A 574 14.11 -15.29 -24.14
C GLU A 574 14.01 -14.72 -22.73
N PHE A 575 14.54 -15.43 -21.71
CA PHE A 575 14.64 -14.89 -20.35
C PHE A 575 15.60 -13.71 -20.28
N GLU A 576 16.77 -13.76 -20.94
CA GLU A 576 17.71 -12.63 -20.97
C GLU A 576 17.07 -11.36 -21.54
N ALA A 577 16.35 -11.48 -22.66
CA ALA A 577 15.60 -10.38 -23.25
C ALA A 577 14.53 -9.81 -22.28
N PHE A 578 13.90 -10.68 -21.50
CA PHE A 578 12.97 -10.27 -20.46
C PHE A 578 13.68 -9.56 -19.29
N PHE A 579 14.83 -10.01 -18.81
CA PHE A 579 15.48 -9.40 -17.64
C PHE A 579 16.25 -8.10 -17.97
N GLN A 580 16.60 -7.88 -19.24
CA GLN A 580 17.35 -6.71 -19.69
C GLN A 580 16.69 -5.38 -19.24
N GLY A 581 17.48 -4.50 -18.61
CA GLY A 581 17.06 -3.15 -18.22
C GLY A 581 16.17 -3.09 -16.97
N LYS A 582 16.03 -4.21 -16.24
CA LYS A 582 15.18 -4.32 -15.05
C LYS A 582 16.01 -4.44 -13.77
N SER A 583 15.34 -4.39 -12.62
CA SER A 583 15.96 -4.50 -11.29
C SER A 583 15.40 -5.65 -10.48
N LEU A 584 16.22 -6.20 -9.58
CA LEU A 584 15.84 -7.23 -8.63
C LEU A 584 16.06 -6.72 -7.21
N TYR A 585 15.10 -6.94 -6.32
CA TYR A 585 15.23 -6.63 -4.89
C TYR A 585 15.36 -7.91 -4.08
N ILE A 586 16.33 -7.95 -3.16
CA ILE A 586 16.62 -9.07 -2.28
C ILE A 586 16.66 -8.57 -0.85
N ASN A 587 15.83 -9.15 0.01
CA ASN A 587 15.93 -8.96 1.46
C ASN A 587 16.84 -10.04 2.04
N SER A 588 17.98 -9.63 2.63
CA SER A 588 18.93 -10.60 3.20
C SER A 588 18.35 -11.42 4.36
N GLY A 589 17.35 -10.91 5.08
CA GLY A 589 16.67 -11.63 6.17
C GLY A 589 15.75 -12.74 5.70
N ASN A 590 15.35 -12.75 4.42
CA ASN A 590 14.51 -13.79 3.84
C ASN A 590 14.85 -14.00 2.36
N ILE A 591 15.98 -14.66 2.10
CA ILE A 591 16.43 -15.00 0.75
C ILE A 591 15.77 -16.30 0.30
N PRO A 592 14.83 -16.26 -0.67
CA PRO A 592 14.15 -17.45 -1.14
C PRO A 592 15.09 -18.43 -1.84
N ASP A 593 14.80 -19.73 -1.75
CA ASP A 593 15.58 -20.79 -2.40
C ASP A 593 15.68 -20.59 -3.92
N TYR A 594 14.63 -20.04 -4.53
CA TYR A 594 14.58 -19.84 -5.99
C TYR A 594 15.65 -18.91 -6.55
N LEU A 595 16.18 -17.99 -5.73
CA LEU A 595 17.22 -17.07 -6.17
C LEU A 595 18.54 -17.80 -6.39
N PHE A 596 18.80 -18.86 -5.63
CA PHE A 596 19.98 -19.70 -5.82
C PHE A 596 19.90 -20.45 -7.16
N ASP A 597 18.75 -21.06 -7.45
CA ASP A 597 18.53 -21.75 -8.73
C ASP A 597 18.64 -20.77 -9.92
N PHE A 598 18.08 -19.57 -9.78
CA PHE A 598 18.17 -18.52 -10.80
C PHE A 598 19.62 -18.10 -11.05
N PHE A 599 20.40 -17.87 -9.99
CA PHE A 599 21.80 -17.45 -10.11
C PHE A 599 22.69 -18.59 -10.63
N GLU A 600 22.38 -19.83 -10.30
CA GLU A 600 23.14 -20.99 -10.76
C GLU A 600 22.88 -21.30 -12.25
N HIS A 601 21.61 -21.28 -12.66
CA HIS A 601 21.21 -21.80 -13.97
C HIS A 601 21.01 -20.74 -15.06
N LEU A 602 20.79 -19.46 -14.70
CA LEU A 602 20.62 -18.36 -15.65
C LEU A 602 21.60 -17.19 -15.39
N PRO A 603 22.92 -17.43 -15.47
CA PRO A 603 23.89 -16.39 -15.13
C PRO A 603 23.85 -15.19 -16.08
N ASN A 604 23.60 -15.42 -17.37
CA ASN A 604 23.41 -14.34 -18.35
C ASN A 604 22.24 -13.41 -17.97
N CYS A 605 21.15 -13.97 -17.45
CA CYS A 605 19.96 -13.23 -17.08
C CYS A 605 20.18 -12.32 -15.88
N ALA A 606 20.90 -12.80 -14.85
CA ALA A 606 21.17 -11.94 -13.69
C ALA A 606 22.21 -10.85 -14.01
N SER A 607 23.13 -11.07 -14.95
CA SER A 607 24.02 -10.03 -15.48
C SER A 607 23.33 -9.03 -16.44
N ALA A 608 22.18 -9.40 -17.03
CA ALA A 608 21.37 -8.51 -17.87
C ALA A 608 20.56 -7.47 -17.06
N LEU A 609 20.34 -7.72 -15.76
CA LEU A 609 19.73 -6.77 -14.83
C LEU A 609 20.60 -5.51 -14.71
N ASP A 610 19.96 -4.35 -14.68
CA ASP A 610 20.67 -3.07 -14.55
C ASP A 610 21.20 -2.85 -13.14
N PHE A 611 20.43 -3.26 -12.12
CA PHE A 611 20.90 -3.28 -10.74
C PHE A 611 20.17 -4.31 -9.87
N ILE A 612 20.89 -4.80 -8.86
CA ILE A 612 20.33 -5.63 -7.78
C ILE A 612 20.35 -4.79 -6.50
N LYS A 613 19.21 -4.72 -5.80
CA LYS A 613 19.05 -4.04 -4.51
C LYS A 613 19.07 -5.07 -3.38
N LEU A 614 19.91 -4.85 -2.37
CA LEU A 614 20.14 -5.77 -1.26
C LEU A 614 20.09 -5.02 0.08
N ASP A 615 19.15 -5.40 0.94
CA ASP A 615 18.99 -4.78 2.26
C ASP A 615 19.48 -5.72 3.37
N PHE A 616 20.34 -5.22 4.25
CA PHE A 616 20.84 -5.88 5.46
C PHE A 616 20.36 -5.18 6.73
N TYR A 617 20.03 -5.98 7.74
CA TYR A 617 19.49 -5.52 9.02
C TYR A 617 20.36 -5.98 10.18
N GLY A 618 20.80 -5.03 11.00
CA GLY A 618 21.51 -5.30 12.24
C GLY A 618 20.53 -5.62 13.38
N GLY A 619 20.64 -6.83 13.93
CA GLY A 619 20.38 -7.22 15.32
C GLY A 619 19.05 -6.97 16.03
N ALA A 620 18.17 -6.07 15.58
CA ALA A 620 16.92 -5.79 16.28
C ALA A 620 15.90 -6.94 16.18
N MET A 621 16.02 -7.83 15.18
CA MET A 621 15.18 -9.05 15.13
C MET A 621 15.61 -10.12 16.15
N ALA A 622 16.90 -10.20 16.49
CA ALA A 622 17.41 -11.31 17.32
C ALA A 622 17.02 -11.20 18.81
N SER A 623 16.59 -10.02 19.29
CA SER A 623 16.16 -9.86 20.69
C SER A 623 14.72 -10.29 20.96
N TRP A 624 13.92 -10.61 19.93
CA TRP A 624 12.49 -10.89 20.10
C TRP A 624 12.18 -12.39 20.23
N GLU A 625 13.07 -13.27 19.74
CA GLU A 625 12.90 -14.72 19.91
C GLU A 625 13.15 -15.19 21.36
N LYS A 626 13.87 -14.41 22.18
CA LYS A 626 14.17 -14.80 23.58
C LYS A 626 13.09 -14.42 24.61
N ALA A 627 12.01 -13.73 24.22
CA ALA A 627 10.98 -13.30 25.17
C ALA A 627 9.77 -14.25 25.27
N ALA A 628 9.74 -15.34 24.51
CA ALA A 628 8.60 -16.27 24.46
C ALA A 628 8.79 -17.60 25.21
N GLU A 629 9.96 -17.86 25.81
CA GLU A 629 10.21 -19.09 26.58
C GLU A 629 10.74 -18.76 27.98
N ASP A 630 9.85 -18.26 28.84
CA ASP A 630 10.03 -18.34 30.29
C ASP A 630 9.35 -19.63 30.77
N THR A 631 9.98 -20.78 30.52
CA THR A 631 9.74 -22.04 31.26
C THR A 631 10.78 -23.09 30.87
N GLY A 632 11.71 -23.37 31.80
CA GLY A 632 12.52 -24.59 31.79
C GLY A 632 13.84 -24.46 31.03
N GLY A 633 14.93 -24.28 31.77
CA GLY A 633 16.26 -24.15 31.20
C GLY A 633 16.73 -25.39 30.42
N ILE A 634 17.57 -25.15 29.42
CA ILE A 634 18.77 -25.90 29.03
C ILE A 634 19.43 -25.15 27.86
N HIS A 635 20.74 -24.86 27.99
CA HIS A 635 21.71 -24.32 27.02
C HIS A 635 21.58 -22.86 26.52
N MET A 636 22.53 -22.02 26.94
CA MET A 636 22.88 -20.75 26.31
C MET A 636 23.56 -21.01 24.95
N GLU A 637 22.86 -20.79 23.84
CA GLU A 637 23.50 -20.64 22.53
C GLU A 637 23.94 -19.18 22.29
N GLU A 638 25.18 -19.06 21.80
CA GLU A 638 25.94 -17.83 21.55
C GLU A 638 25.23 -16.87 20.59
N ALA A 639 25.36 -15.56 20.83
CA ALA A 639 24.85 -14.53 19.92
C ALA A 639 25.44 -14.73 18.50
N PRO A 640 24.66 -14.47 17.42
CA PRO A 640 25.15 -14.72 16.06
C PRO A 640 26.46 -13.97 15.84
N GLU A 641 27.52 -14.71 15.50
CA GLU A 641 28.86 -14.16 15.29
C GLU A 641 28.91 -13.10 14.18
N THR A 642 27.92 -13.04 13.28
CA THR A 642 27.90 -12.12 12.13
C THR A 642 26.49 -11.64 11.84
N TYR A 643 26.34 -10.36 11.48
CA TYR A 643 25.06 -9.79 11.04
C TYR A 643 24.73 -10.13 9.59
N ILE A 644 25.74 -10.45 8.77
CA ILE A 644 25.55 -10.80 7.36
C ILE A 644 25.18 -12.29 7.25
N PRO A 645 23.99 -12.65 6.76
CA PRO A 645 23.56 -14.05 6.68
C PRO A 645 24.46 -14.86 5.75
N SER A 646 24.84 -16.07 6.17
CA SER A 646 25.63 -17.00 5.35
C SER A 646 24.97 -17.31 4.01
N ARG A 647 23.63 -17.34 3.97
CA ARG A 647 22.84 -17.47 2.74
C ARG A 647 23.11 -16.33 1.75
N ALA A 648 23.19 -15.09 2.21
CA ALA A 648 23.53 -13.95 1.37
C ALA A 648 24.94 -14.10 0.81
N VAL A 649 25.91 -14.48 1.66
CA VAL A 649 27.27 -14.74 1.22
C VAL A 649 27.30 -15.84 0.16
N SER A 650 26.62 -16.97 0.36
CA SER A 650 26.61 -18.07 -0.62
C SER A 650 25.99 -17.69 -1.97
N LEU A 651 24.96 -16.82 -1.96
CA LEU A 651 24.29 -16.39 -3.19
C LEU A 651 25.24 -15.58 -4.09
N PHE A 652 26.00 -14.64 -3.50
CA PHE A 652 26.93 -13.78 -4.23
C PHE A 652 28.33 -14.39 -4.40
N PHE A 653 28.75 -15.31 -3.52
CA PHE A 653 30.08 -15.92 -3.56
C PHE A 653 30.23 -16.97 -4.65
N ASN A 654 29.16 -17.74 -4.91
CA ASN A 654 29.17 -18.75 -5.97
C ASN A 654 29.02 -18.13 -7.38
N TRP A 655 28.76 -16.83 -7.44
CA TRP A 655 28.54 -16.10 -8.67
C TRP A 655 29.87 -15.81 -9.39
N LYS A 656 29.96 -16.22 -10.67
CA LYS A 656 31.20 -16.13 -11.46
C LYS A 656 31.29 -14.90 -12.37
N GLN A 657 30.16 -14.24 -12.65
CA GLN A 657 30.11 -13.06 -13.53
C GLN A 657 30.09 -11.77 -12.69
N GLU A 658 30.15 -10.61 -13.33
CA GLU A 658 29.96 -9.34 -12.61
C GLU A 658 28.54 -8.80 -12.85
N PHE A 659 27.91 -8.28 -11.80
CA PHE A 659 26.69 -7.51 -11.90
C PHE A 659 27.01 -6.09 -12.38
N ARG A 660 26.07 -5.47 -13.11
CA ARG A 660 26.21 -4.07 -13.54
C ARG A 660 26.26 -3.11 -12.35
N THR A 661 25.22 -3.11 -11.52
CA THR A 661 25.18 -2.28 -10.31
C THR A 661 24.63 -3.07 -9.13
N LEU A 662 25.25 -2.92 -7.97
CA LEU A 662 24.73 -3.41 -6.70
C LEU A 662 24.38 -2.21 -5.81
N GLU A 663 23.13 -2.14 -5.35
CA GLU A 663 22.66 -1.15 -4.38
C GLU A 663 22.47 -1.84 -3.03
N VAL A 664 23.29 -1.51 -2.04
CA VAL A 664 23.25 -2.13 -0.72
C VAL A 664 22.82 -1.15 0.35
N THR A 665 21.85 -1.54 1.16
CA THR A 665 21.43 -0.79 2.36
C THR A 665 21.83 -1.54 3.62
N LEU A 666 22.62 -0.92 4.49
CA LEU A 666 22.90 -1.37 5.85
C LEU A 666 21.98 -0.60 6.81
N ARG A 667 21.18 -1.30 7.60
CA ARG A 667 20.24 -0.69 8.57
C ARG A 667 20.50 -1.20 9.98
N ASP A 668 20.57 -0.31 10.95
CA ASP A 668 20.51 -0.64 12.39
C ASP A 668 21.67 -1.53 12.92
N PHE A 669 22.86 -1.46 12.31
CA PHE A 669 24.04 -2.20 12.78
C PHE A 669 24.65 -1.56 14.02
N SER A 670 24.56 -2.25 15.17
CA SER A 670 25.19 -1.78 16.42
C SER A 670 26.70 -2.06 16.50
N LYS A 671 27.18 -3.10 15.79
CA LYS A 671 28.60 -3.44 15.62
C LYS A 671 28.83 -3.93 14.19
N LEU A 672 30.05 -3.80 13.68
CA LEU A 672 30.47 -4.40 12.42
C LEU A 672 31.81 -5.09 12.64
N ASN A 673 31.84 -6.42 12.72
CA ASN A 673 33.07 -7.13 13.05
C ASN A 673 33.94 -7.38 11.79
N LYS A 674 35.16 -7.88 12.00
CA LYS A 674 36.09 -8.17 10.88
C LYS A 674 35.53 -9.18 9.87
N GLN A 675 34.69 -10.12 10.32
CA GLN A 675 34.07 -11.10 9.44
C GLN A 675 32.93 -10.48 8.62
N ASP A 676 32.10 -9.63 9.22
CA ASP A 676 31.08 -8.85 8.52
C ASP A 676 31.71 -7.99 7.42
N ILE A 677 32.80 -7.27 7.72
CA ILE A 677 33.54 -6.45 6.75
C ILE A 677 34.08 -7.31 5.61
N ARG A 678 34.62 -8.50 5.91
CA ARG A 678 35.07 -9.46 4.88
C ARG A 678 33.93 -9.96 4.01
N TYR A 679 32.77 -10.26 4.59
CA TYR A 679 31.59 -10.70 3.84
C TYR A 679 31.02 -9.59 2.97
N LEU A 680 30.91 -8.38 3.50
CA LEU A 680 30.52 -7.20 2.72
C LEU A 680 31.49 -6.96 1.56
N GLY A 681 32.80 -7.01 1.80
CA GLY A 681 33.80 -6.85 0.75
C GLY A 681 33.67 -7.89 -0.38
N LYS A 682 33.36 -9.15 -0.04
CA LYS A 682 33.08 -10.20 -1.03
C LYS A 682 31.82 -9.88 -1.84
N ILE A 683 30.74 -9.50 -1.18
CA ILE A 683 29.47 -9.14 -1.84
C ILE A 683 29.66 -7.91 -2.73
N PHE A 684 30.38 -6.89 -2.27
CA PHE A 684 30.63 -5.67 -3.04
C PHE A 684 31.52 -5.90 -4.26
N SER A 685 32.43 -6.88 -4.20
CA SER A 685 33.29 -7.23 -5.33
C SER A 685 32.57 -7.89 -6.50
N SER A 686 31.31 -8.33 -6.33
CA SER A 686 30.55 -8.97 -7.41
C SER A 686 29.97 -7.98 -8.43
N ALA A 687 30.19 -6.66 -8.29
CA ALA A 687 29.61 -5.65 -9.16
C ALA A 687 30.60 -4.60 -9.67
N THR A 688 30.37 -4.16 -10.92
CA THR A 688 31.15 -3.08 -11.58
C THR A 688 30.80 -1.68 -11.06
N SER A 689 29.67 -1.53 -10.36
CA SER A 689 29.21 -0.29 -9.76
C SER A 689 28.52 -0.58 -8.42
N LEU A 690 28.90 0.15 -7.38
CA LEU A 690 28.33 0.03 -6.03
C LEU A 690 27.64 1.33 -5.61
N ARG A 691 26.44 1.20 -5.07
CA ARG A 691 25.72 2.23 -4.31
C ARG A 691 25.54 1.76 -2.88
N LEU A 692 26.10 2.46 -1.91
CA LEU A 692 26.03 2.07 -0.50
C LEU A 692 25.18 3.07 0.28
N GLN A 693 24.20 2.55 1.04
CA GLN A 693 23.35 3.29 1.97
C GLN A 693 23.60 2.77 3.38
N ILE A 694 23.89 3.66 4.32
CA ILE A 694 24.14 3.33 5.72
C ILE A 694 23.15 4.12 6.55
N LYS A 695 22.23 3.44 7.22
CA LYS A 695 21.15 4.06 8.00
C LYS A 695 21.19 3.57 9.44
N ARG A 696 21.30 4.49 10.40
CA ARG A 696 21.25 4.21 11.85
C ARG A 696 22.26 3.12 12.30
N CYS A 697 23.45 3.09 11.72
CA CYS A 697 24.47 2.08 12.00
C CYS A 697 25.55 2.64 12.92
N ALA A 698 25.35 2.55 14.24
CA ALA A 698 26.34 2.98 15.23
C ALA A 698 27.69 2.23 15.10
N GLY A 699 27.65 0.96 14.68
CA GLY A 699 28.83 0.11 14.53
C GLY A 699 29.75 0.45 13.35
N VAL A 700 29.38 1.43 12.52
CA VAL A 700 30.15 1.86 11.34
C VAL A 700 31.29 2.81 11.70
N ALA A 701 31.22 3.51 12.84
CA ALA A 701 32.26 4.45 13.26
C ALA A 701 33.64 3.77 13.32
N GLY A 702 34.61 4.32 12.58
CA GLY A 702 35.98 3.81 12.45
C GLY A 702 36.13 2.58 11.55
N SER A 703 35.02 1.93 11.18
CA SER A 703 35.01 0.75 10.31
C SER A 703 34.63 1.09 8.87
N LEU A 704 34.08 2.28 8.59
CA LEU A 704 33.71 2.68 7.24
C LEU A 704 34.93 2.77 6.34
N SER A 705 36.06 3.28 6.85
CA SER A 705 37.34 3.26 6.13
C SER A 705 37.72 1.85 5.66
N LEU A 706 37.55 0.84 6.52
CA LEU A 706 37.81 -0.56 6.18
C LEU A 706 36.81 -1.09 5.15
N VAL A 707 35.51 -0.78 5.29
CA VAL A 707 34.48 -1.18 4.33
C VAL A 707 34.74 -0.56 2.95
N LEU A 708 35.01 0.74 2.89
CA LEU A 708 35.31 1.46 1.65
C LEU A 708 36.62 0.97 1.01
N SER A 709 37.62 0.59 1.81
CA SER A 709 38.88 0.02 1.29
C SER A 709 38.69 -1.29 0.52
N THR A 710 37.60 -2.02 0.78
CA THR A 710 37.23 -3.24 0.03
C THR A 710 36.55 -2.94 -1.31
N CYS A 711 36.15 -1.70 -1.57
CA CYS A 711 35.32 -1.31 -2.71
C CYS A 711 36.05 -0.35 -3.66
N LYS A 712 36.45 -0.81 -4.85
CA LYS A 712 37.05 0.09 -5.86
C LYS A 712 36.01 0.84 -6.71
N ASN A 713 34.78 0.33 -6.75
CA ASN A 713 33.75 0.71 -7.72
C ASN A 713 32.57 1.48 -7.10
N ILE A 714 32.75 2.13 -5.95
CA ILE A 714 31.68 2.89 -5.31
C ILE A 714 31.45 4.22 -6.05
N TYR A 715 30.22 4.44 -6.53
CA TYR A 715 29.81 5.66 -7.22
C TYR A 715 28.82 6.48 -6.41
N SER A 716 28.22 5.90 -5.38
CA SER A 716 27.21 6.54 -4.57
C SER A 716 27.33 6.11 -3.12
N LEU A 717 27.37 7.08 -2.21
CA LEU A 717 27.43 6.84 -0.77
C LEU A 717 26.37 7.70 -0.07
N MET A 718 25.53 7.07 0.74
CA MET A 718 24.63 7.75 1.67
C MET A 718 24.90 7.27 3.10
N VAL A 719 25.03 8.21 4.01
CA VAL A 719 25.16 7.98 5.45
C VAL A 719 24.08 8.78 6.16
N GLU A 720 23.24 8.11 6.95
CA GLU A 720 22.11 8.71 7.66
C GLU A 720 22.13 8.24 9.13
N ALA A 721 22.06 9.20 10.05
CA ALA A 721 22.00 8.96 11.49
C ALA A 721 23.04 7.94 11.99
N SER A 722 24.24 7.97 11.38
CA SER A 722 25.33 7.04 11.66
C SER A 722 26.61 7.83 11.95
N PRO A 723 27.26 7.61 13.09
CA PRO A 723 28.46 8.36 13.47
C PRO A 723 29.63 8.05 12.53
N LEU A 724 30.38 9.09 12.17
CA LEU A 724 31.64 9.00 11.40
C LEU A 724 32.81 9.51 12.24
N THR A 725 33.96 8.84 12.11
CA THR A 725 35.23 9.33 12.63
C THR A 725 35.95 10.20 11.60
N ILE A 726 36.96 10.95 12.03
CA ILE A 726 37.79 11.75 11.13
C ILE A 726 38.49 10.89 10.06
N GLU A 727 38.84 9.65 10.40
CA GLU A 727 39.44 8.70 9.45
C GLU A 727 38.43 8.25 8.39
N ASP A 728 37.17 8.03 8.78
CA ASP A 728 36.10 7.70 7.84
C ASP A 728 35.87 8.84 6.84
N GLU A 729 35.82 10.09 7.30
CA GLU A 729 35.65 11.28 6.46
C GLU A 729 36.81 11.50 5.49
N ARG A 730 38.04 11.33 5.97
CA ARG A 730 39.24 11.37 5.11
C ARG A 730 39.21 10.27 4.06
N HIS A 731 38.73 9.07 4.42
CA HIS A 731 38.61 8.00 3.45
C HIS A 731 37.51 8.28 2.42
N ILE A 732 36.35 8.82 2.82
CA ILE A 732 35.28 9.24 1.89
C ILE A 732 35.83 10.22 0.86
N THR A 733 36.55 11.26 1.30
CA THR A 733 37.13 12.29 0.41
C THR A 733 38.27 11.77 -0.46
N SER A 734 38.83 10.59 -0.17
CA SER A 734 39.83 9.91 -1.01
C SER A 734 39.20 9.12 -2.18
N VAL A 735 37.89 8.86 -2.15
CA VAL A 735 37.18 8.09 -3.19
C VAL A 735 36.82 8.97 -4.38
N THR A 736 37.79 9.26 -5.24
CA THR A 736 37.65 10.24 -6.34
C THR A 736 36.62 9.87 -7.41
N ASN A 737 36.16 8.62 -7.46
CA ASN A 737 35.16 8.14 -8.44
C ASN A 737 33.70 8.40 -7.99
N LEU A 738 33.50 8.90 -6.78
CA LEU A 738 32.16 9.13 -6.22
C LEU A 738 31.40 10.19 -7.04
N LYS A 739 30.16 9.85 -7.46
CA LYS A 739 29.25 10.73 -8.21
C LYS A 739 28.15 11.31 -7.32
N THR A 740 27.73 10.57 -6.28
CA THR A 740 26.72 11.02 -5.32
C THR A 740 27.21 10.83 -3.90
N LEU A 741 27.11 11.88 -3.10
CA LEU A 741 27.36 11.87 -1.67
C LEU A 741 26.17 12.47 -0.94
N SER A 742 25.60 11.71 -0.01
CA SER A 742 24.46 12.12 0.82
C SER A 742 24.80 11.87 2.28
N ILE A 743 24.71 12.90 3.11
CA ILE A 743 25.03 12.78 4.53
C ILE A 743 23.94 13.48 5.34
N HIS A 744 23.33 12.72 6.25
CA HIS A 744 22.22 13.16 7.08
C HIS A 744 22.51 12.90 8.56
N ASP A 745 22.11 13.83 9.42
CA ASP A 745 22.14 13.70 10.88
C ASP A 745 23.53 13.41 11.47
N LEU A 746 24.54 14.20 11.10
CA LEU A 746 25.88 14.16 11.71
C LEU A 746 26.04 15.26 12.76
N GLN A 747 25.87 14.89 14.03
CA GLN A 747 25.90 15.82 15.16
C GLN A 747 27.29 15.98 15.82
N ASN A 748 28.29 15.23 15.36
CA ASN A 748 29.66 15.32 15.87
C ASN A 748 30.32 16.63 15.40
N GLN A 749 31.04 17.32 16.30
CA GLN A 749 31.88 18.46 15.91
C GLN A 749 32.84 18.06 14.78
N ARG A 750 32.95 18.91 13.75
CA ARG A 750 33.90 18.71 12.66
C ARG A 750 35.29 19.04 13.17
N LEU A 751 36.24 18.15 12.91
CA LEU A 751 37.65 18.35 13.24
C LEU A 751 38.39 18.78 11.96
N PRO A 752 39.46 19.59 12.08
CA PRO A 752 40.29 19.94 10.94
C PRO A 752 40.79 18.71 10.16
N GLY A 753 40.71 18.81 8.83
CA GLY A 753 41.02 17.74 7.89
C GLY A 753 39.89 16.72 7.70
N GLY A 754 38.64 17.11 8.00
CA GLY A 754 37.45 16.28 7.79
C GLY A 754 36.82 16.45 6.42
N LEU A 755 35.52 16.18 6.34
CA LEU A 755 34.77 16.18 5.09
C LEU A 755 34.78 17.55 4.36
N THR A 756 34.55 18.64 5.09
CA THR A 756 34.44 20.02 4.55
C THR A 756 35.75 20.51 3.95
N ASP A 757 36.88 20.18 4.59
CA ASP A 757 38.22 20.63 4.19
C ASP A 757 38.71 19.97 2.90
N SER A 758 38.26 18.74 2.62
CA SER A 758 38.77 17.92 1.50
C SER A 758 37.71 17.56 0.46
N LEU A 759 36.53 18.19 0.51
CA LEU A 759 35.43 17.89 -0.40
C LEU A 759 35.80 18.13 -1.88
N GLY A 760 36.65 19.13 -2.14
CA GLY A 760 37.13 19.48 -3.49
C GLY A 760 37.91 18.35 -4.20
N ASN A 761 38.32 17.30 -3.48
CA ASN A 761 38.94 16.11 -4.06
C ASN A 761 37.95 15.26 -4.89
N LEU A 762 36.65 15.36 -4.61
CA LEU A 762 35.59 14.59 -5.27
C LEU A 762 35.16 15.21 -6.60
N LYS A 763 36.11 15.44 -7.53
CA LYS A 763 35.85 16.16 -8.80
C LYS A 763 34.81 15.53 -9.73
N ASN A 764 34.44 14.28 -9.48
CA ASN A 764 33.40 13.55 -10.23
C ASN A 764 32.01 13.67 -9.62
N LEU A 765 31.87 14.38 -8.49
CA LEU A 765 30.62 14.53 -7.79
C LEU A 765 29.63 15.32 -8.64
N THR A 766 28.48 14.70 -8.92
CA THR A 766 27.33 15.31 -9.60
C THR A 766 26.25 15.74 -8.62
N LYS A 767 26.22 15.12 -7.44
CA LYS A 767 25.14 15.24 -6.46
C LYS A 767 25.72 15.30 -5.06
N LEU A 768 25.39 16.36 -4.35
CA LEU A 768 25.80 16.55 -2.96
C LEU A 768 24.59 16.91 -2.11
N ILE A 769 24.35 16.13 -1.07
CA ILE A 769 23.28 16.34 -0.10
C ILE A 769 23.90 16.33 1.29
N MET A 770 23.69 17.41 2.03
CA MET A 770 24.11 17.57 3.42
C MET A 770 22.90 18.07 4.23
N ASP A 771 22.45 17.26 5.17
CA ASP A 771 21.24 17.52 5.94
C ASP A 771 21.50 17.36 7.43
N ASN A 772 21.13 18.36 8.22
CA ASN A 772 21.29 18.36 9.68
C ASN A 772 22.72 17.98 10.12
N ILE A 773 23.71 18.65 9.53
CA ILE A 773 25.14 18.48 9.83
C ILE A 773 25.59 19.64 10.70
N LYS A 774 26.27 19.35 11.82
CA LYS A 774 26.86 20.41 12.64
C LYS A 774 28.06 21.03 11.92
N MET A 775 27.98 22.33 11.61
CA MET A 775 29.04 23.12 10.96
C MET A 775 29.12 24.50 11.60
N ASN A 776 30.32 25.09 11.66
CA ASN A 776 30.50 26.50 12.00
C ASN A 776 30.77 27.35 10.74
N GLU A 777 30.98 28.67 10.92
CA GLU A 777 31.29 29.59 9.81
C GLU A 777 32.59 29.23 9.06
N GLU A 778 33.64 28.81 9.77
CA GLU A 778 34.91 28.39 9.15
C GLU A 778 34.73 27.13 8.28
N ASP A 779 33.95 26.16 8.77
CA ASP A 779 33.59 24.94 8.03
C ASP A 779 32.80 25.27 6.75
N ALA A 780 31.90 26.25 6.82
CA ALA A 780 31.11 26.71 5.68
C ALA A 780 31.97 27.43 4.63
N ILE A 781 32.96 28.23 5.06
CA ILE A 781 33.94 28.87 4.15
C ILE A 781 34.78 27.79 3.45
N LYS A 782 35.28 26.78 4.18
CA LYS A 782 36.04 25.67 3.59
C LYS A 782 35.19 24.83 2.64
N LEU A 783 33.93 24.58 3.00
CA LEU A 783 32.97 23.95 2.10
C LEU A 783 32.85 24.75 0.79
N ALA A 784 32.65 26.07 0.88
CA ALA A 784 32.58 26.95 -0.28
C ALA A 784 33.86 26.90 -1.14
N GLU A 785 35.06 26.85 -0.54
CA GLU A 785 36.31 26.66 -1.27
C GLU A 785 36.36 25.31 -2.01
N GLY A 786 35.88 24.23 -1.37
CA GLY A 786 35.75 22.91 -1.97
C GLY A 786 34.79 22.89 -3.16
N LEU A 787 33.64 23.56 -3.05
CA LEU A 787 32.61 23.64 -4.09
C LEU A 787 33.12 24.24 -5.41
N LYS A 788 34.06 25.20 -5.36
CA LYS A 788 34.68 25.76 -6.57
C LYS A 788 35.32 24.71 -7.47
N ASN A 789 35.77 23.58 -6.90
CA ASN A 789 36.39 22.49 -7.63
C ASN A 789 35.38 21.49 -8.24
N LEU A 790 34.10 21.52 -7.83
CA LEU A 790 33.08 20.55 -8.21
C LEU A 790 32.31 20.97 -9.49
N LYS A 791 33.02 21.07 -10.61
CA LYS A 791 32.47 21.58 -11.88
C LYS A 791 31.41 20.68 -12.55
N LYS A 792 31.24 19.44 -12.08
CA LYS A 792 30.25 18.48 -12.61
C LYS A 792 28.96 18.42 -11.81
N MET A 793 28.82 19.29 -10.80
CA MET A 793 27.68 19.28 -9.90
C MET A 793 26.41 19.72 -10.63
N CYS A 794 25.36 18.90 -10.51
CA CYS A 794 24.02 19.16 -11.03
C CYS A 794 23.00 19.33 -9.91
N LEU A 795 23.26 18.79 -8.72
CA LEU A 795 22.36 18.86 -7.56
C LEU A 795 23.13 19.20 -6.30
N PHE A 796 22.67 20.23 -5.59
CA PHE A 796 23.24 20.69 -4.33
C PHE A 796 22.16 20.95 -3.28
N HIS A 797 22.12 20.11 -2.25
CA HIS A 797 21.21 20.27 -1.12
C HIS A 797 22.01 20.52 0.17
N LEU A 798 21.64 21.58 0.87
CA LEU A 798 22.16 21.96 2.17
C LEU A 798 20.99 22.34 3.06
N THR A 799 20.61 21.46 3.98
CA THR A 799 19.37 21.60 4.76
C THR A 799 19.60 21.46 6.27
N HIS A 800 18.79 22.16 7.06
CA HIS A 800 18.80 22.11 8.52
C HIS A 800 20.18 22.38 9.15
N LEU A 801 20.83 23.47 8.75
CA LEU A 801 22.08 23.91 9.38
C LEU A 801 21.82 25.01 10.41
N SER A 802 22.55 24.96 11.53
CA SER A 802 22.63 26.04 12.50
C SER A 802 24.06 26.58 12.60
N ASP A 803 24.21 27.78 13.14
CA ASP A 803 25.50 28.33 13.60
C ASP A 803 26.58 28.56 12.53
N ILE A 804 26.22 28.66 11.25
CA ILE A 804 27.17 28.91 10.15
C ILE A 804 27.51 30.39 9.91
N GLY A 805 26.95 31.33 10.68
CA GLY A 805 27.21 32.77 10.54
C GLY A 805 26.95 33.28 9.11
N GLU A 806 27.89 34.07 8.58
CA GLU A 806 27.87 34.56 7.18
C GLU A 806 28.35 33.52 6.16
N GLY A 807 28.66 32.29 6.59
CA GLY A 807 29.20 31.21 5.75
C GLY A 807 28.33 30.88 4.53
N MET A 808 27.02 31.09 4.61
CA MET A 808 26.11 30.87 3.48
C MET A 808 26.37 31.83 2.31
N ASP A 809 26.82 33.05 2.57
CA ASP A 809 27.16 34.04 1.54
C ASP A 809 28.31 33.52 0.67
N TYR A 810 29.30 32.87 1.30
CA TYR A 810 30.43 32.24 0.62
C TYR A 810 30.00 31.02 -0.20
N ILE A 811 29.11 30.18 0.35
CA ILE A 811 28.57 29.00 -0.35
C ILE A 811 27.80 29.44 -1.59
N VAL A 812 26.82 30.35 -1.45
CA VAL A 812 26.02 30.85 -2.57
C VAL A 812 26.89 31.55 -3.61
N LYS A 813 27.88 32.34 -3.18
CA LYS A 813 28.85 32.95 -4.09
C LYS A 813 29.63 31.89 -4.86
N SER A 814 30.08 30.82 -4.21
CA SER A 814 30.79 29.72 -4.90
C SER A 814 29.91 28.94 -5.88
N LEU A 815 28.62 28.77 -5.58
CA LEU A 815 27.68 28.04 -6.44
C LEU A 815 27.32 28.84 -7.70
N SER A 816 27.27 30.17 -7.59
CA SER A 816 26.68 31.05 -8.60
C SER A 816 27.69 31.92 -9.36
N SER A 817 28.93 32.08 -8.90
CA SER A 817 29.90 33.03 -9.49
C SER A 817 30.32 32.72 -10.93
N GLU A 818 30.18 31.48 -11.39
CA GLU A 818 30.55 31.04 -12.73
C GLU A 818 29.42 30.22 -13.35
N PRO A 819 29.27 30.21 -14.69
CA PRO A 819 28.30 29.34 -15.37
C PRO A 819 28.50 27.88 -14.97
N CYS A 820 27.42 27.21 -14.56
CA CYS A 820 27.47 25.80 -14.17
C CYS A 820 26.23 25.02 -14.60
N ASP A 821 26.33 23.69 -14.52
CA ASP A 821 25.27 22.75 -14.92
C ASP A 821 24.35 22.38 -13.76
N LEU A 822 24.18 23.26 -12.77
CA LEU A 822 23.27 23.05 -11.65
C LEU A 822 21.81 23.06 -12.13
N GLU A 823 21.12 21.95 -11.85
CA GLU A 823 19.71 21.71 -12.14
C GLU A 823 18.84 21.83 -10.89
N GLU A 824 19.38 21.52 -9.70
CA GLU A 824 18.67 21.57 -8.43
C GLU A 824 19.51 22.23 -7.32
N ILE A 825 18.94 23.23 -6.65
CA ILE A 825 19.50 23.88 -5.45
C ILE A 825 18.44 23.86 -4.34
N GLN A 826 18.80 23.28 -3.19
CA GLN A 826 17.98 23.33 -1.97
C GLN A 826 18.82 23.88 -0.81
N LEU A 827 18.45 25.06 -0.33
CA LEU A 827 19.03 25.74 0.82
C LEU A 827 17.93 25.98 1.85
N VAL A 828 17.53 24.94 2.59
CA VAL A 828 16.32 24.96 3.42
C VAL A 828 16.68 24.96 4.90
N SER A 829 16.20 25.95 5.66
CA SER A 829 16.49 26.06 7.10
C SER A 829 18.01 26.03 7.39
N CYS A 830 18.77 26.93 6.75
CA CYS A 830 20.24 26.93 6.80
C CYS A 830 20.85 28.32 7.01
N CYS A 831 20.20 29.19 7.79
CA CYS A 831 20.67 30.56 8.05
C CYS A 831 20.89 31.41 6.78
N LEU A 832 20.06 31.25 5.74
CA LEU A 832 20.18 32.04 4.51
C LEU A 832 19.96 33.54 4.79
N SER A 833 20.97 34.36 4.49
CA SER A 833 20.93 35.81 4.70
C SER A 833 20.26 36.54 3.51
N ALA A 834 19.80 37.78 3.72
CA ALA A 834 19.33 38.62 2.62
C ALA A 834 20.46 38.91 1.61
N ASN A 835 21.71 39.02 2.06
CA ASN A 835 22.87 39.22 1.19
C ASN A 835 23.14 37.99 0.30
N ALA A 836 23.03 36.77 0.84
CA ALA A 836 23.12 35.55 0.06
C ALA A 836 22.06 35.50 -1.05
N VAL A 837 20.82 35.90 -0.75
CA VAL A 837 19.75 35.99 -1.76
C VAL A 837 20.06 37.03 -2.83
N LYS A 838 20.60 38.21 -2.46
CA LYS A 838 21.05 39.23 -3.43
C LYS A 838 22.18 38.69 -4.32
N ILE A 839 23.18 38.00 -3.74
CA ILE A 839 24.26 37.36 -4.51
C ILE A 839 23.69 36.34 -5.50
N LEU A 840 22.74 35.50 -5.07
CA LEU A 840 22.08 34.53 -5.94
C LEU A 840 21.34 35.23 -7.09
N ALA A 841 20.59 36.29 -6.80
CA ALA A 841 19.85 37.06 -7.79
C ALA A 841 20.78 37.70 -8.84
N GLN A 842 21.89 38.32 -8.40
CA GLN A 842 22.88 38.94 -9.28
C GLN A 842 23.53 37.94 -10.23
N ASN A 843 23.74 36.71 -9.75
CA ASN A 843 24.42 35.65 -10.48
C ASN A 843 23.48 34.62 -11.12
N LEU A 844 22.16 34.83 -11.08
CA LEU A 844 21.18 33.82 -11.53
C LEU A 844 21.33 33.47 -13.02
N HIS A 845 21.86 34.40 -13.83
CA HIS A 845 22.21 34.21 -15.23
C HIS A 845 23.28 33.13 -15.48
N ASN A 846 24.03 32.71 -14.45
CA ASN A 846 24.97 31.60 -14.51
C ASN A 846 24.31 30.23 -14.24
N LEU A 847 23.05 30.23 -13.78
CA LEU A 847 22.30 29.05 -13.32
C LEU A 847 21.11 28.73 -14.25
N VAL A 848 21.25 28.97 -15.56
CA VAL A 848 20.13 28.85 -16.53
C VAL A 848 19.51 27.45 -16.65
N LYS A 849 20.21 26.41 -16.20
CA LYS A 849 19.69 25.03 -16.17
C LYS A 849 18.89 24.71 -14.91
N LEU A 850 18.80 25.64 -13.97
CA LEU A 850 18.14 25.41 -12.70
C LEU A 850 16.64 25.18 -12.91
N SER A 851 16.20 23.99 -12.53
CA SER A 851 14.82 23.52 -12.61
C SER A 851 14.13 23.47 -11.25
N ILE A 852 14.91 23.36 -10.17
CA ILE A 852 14.42 23.36 -8.79
C ILE A 852 15.21 24.37 -7.97
N LEU A 853 14.50 25.34 -7.39
CA LEU A 853 15.03 26.28 -6.43
C LEU A 853 14.19 26.24 -5.15
N ASP A 854 14.75 25.68 -4.08
CA ASP A 854 14.13 25.64 -2.76
C ASP A 854 14.98 26.43 -1.75
N LEU A 855 14.46 27.58 -1.34
CA LEU A 855 15.03 28.46 -0.33
C LEU A 855 14.12 28.54 0.90
N SER A 856 13.15 27.64 1.01
CA SER A 856 12.10 27.72 2.02
C SER A 856 12.63 27.59 3.45
N GLU A 857 11.78 27.94 4.42
CA GLU A 857 12.12 27.87 5.86
C GLU A 857 13.32 28.71 6.30
N ASN A 858 13.78 29.65 5.48
CA ASN A 858 14.70 30.70 5.90
C ASN A 858 13.94 32.01 6.17
N TYR A 859 14.24 32.62 7.32
CA TYR A 859 13.78 33.97 7.65
C TYR A 859 14.84 34.97 7.20
N LEU A 860 14.51 35.80 6.22
CA LEU A 860 15.36 36.91 5.79
C LEU A 860 15.15 38.07 6.76
N GLU A 861 16.22 38.47 7.45
CA GLU A 861 16.20 39.54 8.43
C GLU A 861 16.05 40.94 7.78
N LYS A 862 17.01 41.85 7.98
CA LYS A 862 17.00 43.18 7.35
C LYS A 862 17.10 43.03 5.83
N ASP A 863 16.43 43.93 5.11
CA ASP A 863 16.41 43.99 3.65
C ASP A 863 15.91 42.71 2.94
N GLY A 864 15.22 41.82 3.67
CA GLY A 864 14.74 40.55 3.14
C GLY A 864 13.73 40.71 1.99
N ASN A 865 12.83 41.68 2.08
CA ASN A 865 11.87 41.97 1.01
C ASN A 865 12.57 42.51 -0.26
N GLU A 866 13.57 43.38 -0.09
CA GLU A 866 14.35 43.92 -1.21
C GLU A 866 15.13 42.80 -1.92
N ALA A 867 15.80 41.93 -1.15
CA ALA A 867 16.52 40.78 -1.69
C ALA A 867 15.61 39.81 -2.45
N LEU A 868 14.42 39.55 -1.91
CA LEU A 868 13.42 38.70 -2.56
C LEU A 868 12.87 39.34 -3.84
N HIS A 869 12.62 40.65 -3.84
CA HIS A 869 12.23 41.39 -5.04
C HIS A 869 13.31 41.31 -6.12
N GLU A 870 14.58 41.51 -5.76
CA GLU A 870 15.71 41.38 -6.69
C GLU A 870 15.81 39.98 -7.29
N LEU A 871 15.57 38.93 -6.49
CA LEU A 871 15.50 37.55 -6.99
C LEU A 871 14.34 37.36 -7.97
N ILE A 872 13.13 37.82 -7.61
CA ILE A 872 11.92 37.67 -8.44
C ILE A 872 12.09 38.38 -9.79
N ASP A 873 12.65 39.58 -9.81
CA ASP A 873 12.86 40.36 -11.04
C ASP A 873 13.87 39.72 -12.02
N ARG A 874 14.65 38.74 -11.55
CA ARG A 874 15.63 37.99 -12.34
C ARG A 874 15.17 36.58 -12.73
N MET A 875 14.02 36.13 -12.24
CA MET A 875 13.56 34.75 -12.43
C MET A 875 13.27 34.36 -13.88
N ASN A 876 13.06 35.34 -14.77
CA ASN A 876 12.82 35.12 -16.19
C ASN A 876 13.95 34.35 -16.91
N VAL A 877 15.16 34.29 -16.34
CA VAL A 877 16.27 33.49 -16.88
C VAL A 877 16.10 31.98 -16.64
N LEU A 878 15.20 31.56 -15.75
CA LEU A 878 14.99 30.17 -15.36
C LEU A 878 13.87 29.51 -16.17
N GLU A 879 14.08 29.36 -17.47
CA GLU A 879 13.08 28.81 -18.41
C GLU A 879 12.69 27.35 -18.12
N GLN A 880 13.48 26.62 -17.32
CA GLN A 880 13.26 25.20 -17.00
C GLN A 880 12.67 25.00 -15.60
N LEU A 881 12.29 26.06 -14.91
CA LEU A 881 11.81 26.00 -13.52
C LEU A 881 10.54 25.14 -13.41
N THR A 882 10.61 24.08 -12.61
CA THR A 882 9.49 23.18 -12.30
C THR A 882 9.10 23.24 -10.82
N ALA A 883 10.00 23.66 -9.93
CA ALA A 883 9.72 23.78 -8.52
C ALA A 883 10.33 25.05 -7.93
N LEU A 884 9.49 25.83 -7.25
CA LEU A 884 9.89 27.06 -6.59
C LEU A 884 9.36 27.10 -5.16
N MET A 885 10.27 27.19 -4.20
CA MET A 885 9.92 27.40 -2.80
C MET A 885 10.73 28.58 -2.26
N LEU A 886 10.04 29.63 -1.82
CA LEU A 886 10.69 30.91 -1.48
C LEU A 886 10.92 31.05 0.04
N PRO A 887 11.93 31.83 0.44
CA PRO A 887 12.12 32.19 1.85
C PRO A 887 11.01 33.17 2.28
N TRP A 888 10.99 33.53 3.56
CA TRP A 888 10.02 34.48 4.10
C TRP A 888 10.71 35.60 4.89
N GLY A 889 10.02 36.72 5.09
CA GLY A 889 10.55 37.89 5.76
C GLY A 889 9.43 38.84 6.15
N CYS A 890 9.77 40.05 6.61
CA CYS A 890 8.78 41.10 6.80
C CYS A 890 8.26 41.60 5.44
N ASP A 891 6.94 41.77 5.32
CA ASP A 891 6.23 42.38 4.17
C ASP A 891 6.42 41.71 2.79
N VAL A 892 6.92 40.47 2.75
CA VAL A 892 7.13 39.71 1.51
C VAL A 892 5.85 39.44 0.71
N GLN A 893 4.67 39.48 1.36
CA GLN A 893 3.40 39.30 0.65
C GLN A 893 3.14 40.38 -0.42
N GLY A 894 3.77 41.55 -0.31
CA GLY A 894 3.71 42.61 -1.32
C GLY A 894 4.34 42.21 -2.65
N SER A 895 5.27 41.26 -2.66
CA SER A 895 5.93 40.76 -3.87
C SER A 895 5.11 39.74 -4.66
N LEU A 896 3.98 39.25 -4.11
CA LEU A 896 3.18 38.18 -4.72
C LEU A 896 2.74 38.52 -6.14
N SER A 897 2.25 39.74 -6.37
CA SER A 897 1.80 40.16 -7.71
C SER A 897 2.94 40.17 -8.74
N SER A 898 4.15 40.54 -8.33
CA SER A 898 5.33 40.49 -9.21
C SER A 898 5.73 39.03 -9.49
N LEU A 899 5.75 38.18 -8.46
CA LEU A 899 6.04 36.75 -8.61
C LEU A 899 5.07 36.09 -9.59
N LEU A 900 3.76 36.27 -9.39
CA LEU A 900 2.75 35.62 -10.22
C LEU A 900 2.84 36.04 -11.68
N LYS A 901 3.18 37.31 -11.96
CA LYS A 901 3.41 37.80 -13.34
C LYS A 901 4.53 37.03 -14.03
N HIS A 902 5.64 36.75 -13.34
CA HIS A 902 6.74 35.94 -13.89
C HIS A 902 6.33 34.47 -14.05
N LEU A 903 5.55 33.92 -13.12
CA LEU A 903 5.08 32.53 -13.21
C LEU A 903 4.08 32.29 -14.36
N GLU A 904 3.46 33.33 -14.93
CA GLU A 904 2.65 33.20 -16.16
C GLU A 904 3.51 32.72 -17.35
N GLU A 905 4.81 33.00 -17.34
CA GLU A 905 5.78 32.61 -18.37
C GLU A 905 6.38 31.21 -18.11
N VAL A 906 5.99 30.53 -17.01
CA VAL A 906 6.54 29.23 -16.57
C VAL A 906 5.42 28.16 -16.48
N PRO A 907 4.80 27.76 -17.60
CA PRO A 907 3.64 26.86 -17.59
C PRO A 907 3.92 25.43 -17.11
N GLN A 908 5.20 25.04 -17.06
CA GLN A 908 5.65 23.74 -16.58
C GLN A 908 5.80 23.65 -15.06
N LEU A 909 5.51 24.71 -14.32
CA LEU A 909 5.62 24.71 -12.86
C LEU A 909 4.76 23.61 -12.23
N VAL A 910 5.40 22.76 -11.44
CA VAL A 910 4.81 21.61 -10.74
C VAL A 910 4.61 21.91 -9.25
N LYS A 911 5.49 22.72 -8.65
CA LYS A 911 5.51 22.98 -7.20
C LYS A 911 5.67 24.47 -6.90
N LEU A 912 4.84 24.98 -5.99
CA LEU A 912 4.95 26.34 -5.47
C LEU A 912 4.83 26.36 -3.94
N GLY A 913 5.78 27.00 -3.27
CA GLY A 913 5.78 27.18 -1.82
C GLY A 913 6.03 28.60 -1.38
N LEU A 914 5.08 29.15 -0.62
CA LEU A 914 5.07 30.49 -0.03
C LEU A 914 4.88 30.37 1.50
N LYS A 915 5.62 29.46 2.12
CA LYS A 915 5.51 29.17 3.56
C LYS A 915 5.88 30.40 4.38
N ASN A 916 5.06 30.73 5.37
CA ASN A 916 5.17 31.86 6.29
C ASN A 916 5.11 33.25 5.62
N TRP A 917 4.58 33.35 4.39
CA TRP A 917 4.33 34.65 3.74
C TRP A 917 3.17 35.44 4.37
N ARG A 918 2.46 34.87 5.35
CA ARG A 918 1.35 35.53 6.08
C ARG A 918 0.24 36.06 5.16
N LEU A 919 -0.01 35.36 4.05
CA LEU A 919 -1.04 35.71 3.06
C LEU A 919 -2.39 35.97 3.73
N THR A 920 -3.09 37.02 3.30
CA THR A 920 -4.44 37.38 3.75
C THR A 920 -5.47 37.08 2.66
N ASP A 921 -6.73 37.45 2.91
CA ASP A 921 -7.83 37.32 1.95
C ASP A 921 -7.56 38.07 0.63
N THR A 922 -6.79 39.15 0.67
CA THR A 922 -6.40 39.90 -0.54
C THR A 922 -5.49 39.06 -1.42
N GLU A 923 -4.41 38.52 -0.84
CA GLU A 923 -3.42 37.74 -1.57
C GLU A 923 -3.97 36.40 -2.06
N ILE A 924 -4.79 35.71 -1.26
CA ILE A 924 -5.38 34.43 -1.69
C ILE A 924 -6.33 34.60 -2.89
N ARG A 925 -7.02 35.75 -2.98
CA ARG A 925 -7.86 36.08 -4.15
C ARG A 925 -7.02 36.37 -5.39
N ILE A 926 -5.88 37.05 -5.23
CA ILE A 926 -4.91 37.27 -6.32
C ILE A 926 -4.36 35.91 -6.82
N LEU A 927 -3.95 35.04 -5.89
CA LEU A 927 -3.46 33.69 -6.22
C LEU A 927 -4.56 32.83 -6.89
N GLY A 928 -5.80 32.92 -6.40
CA GLY A 928 -6.95 32.27 -7.03
C GLY A 928 -7.20 32.77 -8.46
N ALA A 929 -7.09 34.08 -8.71
CA ALA A 929 -7.23 34.64 -10.06
C ALA A 929 -6.13 34.14 -11.02
N PHE A 930 -4.89 33.97 -10.54
CA PHE A 930 -3.80 33.38 -11.31
C PHE A 930 -4.12 31.94 -11.74
N PHE A 931 -4.45 31.05 -10.80
CA PHE A 931 -4.80 29.66 -11.13
C PHE A 931 -6.05 29.55 -12.01
N GLY A 932 -6.97 30.52 -11.92
CA GLY A 932 -8.16 30.58 -12.78
C GLY A 932 -7.84 30.97 -14.23
N LYS A 933 -6.86 31.86 -14.44
CA LYS A 933 -6.44 32.30 -15.78
C LYS A 933 -5.44 31.35 -16.44
N ASN A 934 -4.49 30.86 -15.67
CA ASN A 934 -3.37 30.02 -16.13
C ASN A 934 -3.42 28.66 -15.42
N PRO A 935 -4.26 27.71 -15.91
CA PRO A 935 -4.31 26.38 -15.32
C PRO A 935 -3.01 25.64 -15.64
N LEU A 936 -2.09 25.64 -14.67
CA LEU A 936 -0.86 24.85 -14.69
C LEU A 936 -1.24 23.36 -14.69
N LYS A 937 -1.30 22.76 -15.89
CA LYS A 937 -1.90 21.42 -16.09
C LYS A 937 -1.23 20.33 -15.27
N ASN A 938 0.06 20.46 -15.00
CA ASN A 938 0.88 19.48 -14.29
C ASN A 938 1.18 19.90 -12.85
N PHE A 939 0.44 20.87 -12.29
CA PHE A 939 0.69 21.37 -10.95
C PHE A 939 0.28 20.35 -9.89
N GLN A 940 1.23 19.97 -9.04
CA GLN A 940 1.09 18.86 -8.09
C GLN A 940 1.17 19.30 -6.62
N GLN A 941 1.85 20.41 -6.30
CA GLN A 941 2.18 20.75 -4.91
C GLN A 941 2.00 22.23 -4.60
N LEU A 942 1.21 22.54 -3.56
CA LEU A 942 0.97 23.90 -3.08
C LEU A 942 1.21 24.04 -1.58
N ASN A 943 2.23 24.80 -1.18
CA ASN A 943 2.51 25.05 0.24
C ASN A 943 2.26 26.52 0.60
N LEU A 944 1.19 26.77 1.35
CA LEU A 944 0.80 28.09 1.87
C LEU A 944 0.72 28.08 3.41
N ALA A 945 1.54 27.23 4.06
CA ALA A 945 1.59 27.17 5.51
C ALA A 945 1.98 28.53 6.12
N GLY A 946 1.50 28.84 7.33
CA GLY A 946 1.77 30.11 8.01
C GLY A 946 1.03 31.31 7.41
N ASN A 947 -0.17 31.08 6.87
CA ASN A 947 -1.07 32.12 6.32
C ASN A 947 -1.97 32.76 7.42
N ARG A 948 -2.69 33.82 7.04
CA ARG A 948 -3.67 34.56 7.85
C ARG A 948 -5.01 34.73 7.10
N VAL A 949 -5.39 33.72 6.32
CA VAL A 949 -6.59 33.75 5.49
C VAL A 949 -7.82 33.41 6.34
N SER A 950 -8.91 34.16 6.16
CA SER A 950 -10.19 33.96 6.84
C SER A 950 -11.02 32.84 6.19
N SER A 951 -12.14 32.47 6.81
CA SER A 951 -13.10 31.53 6.22
C SER A 951 -13.60 32.00 4.85
N ASP A 952 -13.87 33.29 4.68
CA ASP A 952 -14.33 33.87 3.42
C ASP A 952 -13.25 33.85 2.33
N GLY A 953 -12.00 34.11 2.72
CA GLY A 953 -10.86 34.03 1.81
C GLY A 953 -10.65 32.61 1.28
N TRP A 954 -10.67 31.61 2.16
CA TRP A 954 -10.57 30.21 1.76
C TRP A 954 -11.76 29.76 0.93
N LEU A 955 -12.98 30.14 1.32
CA LEU A 955 -14.20 29.78 0.59
C LEU A 955 -14.15 30.30 -0.86
N ALA A 956 -13.66 31.52 -1.07
CA ALA A 956 -13.42 32.07 -2.40
C ALA A 956 -12.35 31.29 -3.18
N PHE A 957 -11.24 30.92 -2.54
CA PHE A 957 -10.16 30.15 -3.16
C PHE A 957 -10.59 28.73 -3.57
N MET A 958 -11.45 28.08 -2.77
CA MET A 958 -11.94 26.72 -3.04
C MET A 958 -12.64 26.57 -4.40
N GLY A 959 -13.24 27.65 -4.92
CA GLY A 959 -13.88 27.66 -6.24
C GLY A 959 -12.90 27.44 -7.40
N VAL A 960 -11.66 27.90 -7.27
CA VAL A 960 -10.60 27.69 -8.28
C VAL A 960 -9.79 26.44 -7.94
N PHE A 961 -9.58 26.18 -6.66
CA PHE A 961 -8.80 25.04 -6.16
C PHE A 961 -9.35 23.69 -6.64
N GLU A 962 -10.67 23.53 -6.80
CA GLU A 962 -11.27 22.29 -7.35
C GLU A 962 -10.83 21.94 -8.78
N ASN A 963 -10.23 22.87 -9.52
CA ASN A 963 -9.73 22.67 -10.88
C ASN A 963 -8.30 22.11 -10.92
N LEU A 964 -7.56 22.09 -9.81
CA LEU A 964 -6.20 21.57 -9.72
C LEU A 964 -6.19 20.03 -9.65
N LYS A 965 -6.68 19.35 -10.69
CA LYS A 965 -6.92 17.89 -10.67
C LYS A 965 -5.68 17.05 -10.45
N GLN A 966 -4.51 17.54 -10.83
CA GLN A 966 -3.22 16.85 -10.68
C GLN A 966 -2.58 17.08 -9.30
N LEU A 967 -3.24 17.80 -8.39
CA LEU A 967 -2.70 18.09 -7.08
C LEU A 967 -2.51 16.79 -6.27
N VAL A 968 -1.28 16.56 -5.86
CA VAL A 968 -0.86 15.43 -5.02
C VAL A 968 -0.79 15.84 -3.55
N PHE A 969 -0.52 17.13 -3.30
CA PHE A 969 -0.43 17.68 -1.94
C PHE A 969 -0.72 19.15 -1.84
N PHE A 970 -1.23 19.52 -0.67
CA PHE A 970 -1.22 20.90 -0.23
C PHE A 970 -0.97 21.02 1.28
N ASP A 971 -0.47 22.19 1.68
CA ASP A 971 -0.32 22.60 3.07
C ASP A 971 -0.92 23.99 3.30
N PHE A 972 -2.01 24.05 4.05
CA PHE A 972 -2.69 25.30 4.45
C PHE A 972 -2.61 25.53 5.96
N SER A 973 -1.61 24.95 6.61
CA SER A 973 -1.44 25.02 8.05
C SER A 973 -1.33 26.46 8.55
N THR A 974 -1.87 26.72 9.73
CA THR A 974 -1.77 28.01 10.43
C THR A 974 -1.65 27.76 11.94
N LYS A 975 -1.55 28.81 12.74
CA LYS A 975 -1.43 28.65 14.20
C LYS A 975 -2.74 28.18 14.83
N GLU A 976 -3.81 28.93 14.59
CA GLU A 976 -5.15 28.66 15.09
C GLU A 976 -6.17 29.19 14.08
N PHE A 977 -7.10 28.35 13.64
CA PHE A 977 -8.17 28.74 12.72
C PHE A 977 -9.42 27.89 12.97
N LEU A 978 -10.56 28.56 13.17
CA LEU A 978 -11.86 27.92 13.30
C LEU A 978 -12.62 28.07 11.98
N PRO A 979 -12.73 27.01 11.16
CA PRO A 979 -13.39 27.09 9.86
C PRO A 979 -14.91 27.23 9.99
N ASP A 980 -15.51 28.08 9.17
CA ASP A 980 -16.97 28.15 9.10
C ASP A 980 -17.57 26.86 8.50
N PRO A 981 -18.77 26.43 8.90
CA PRO A 981 -19.41 25.23 8.36
C PRO A 981 -19.61 25.24 6.85
N ALA A 982 -19.72 26.42 6.22
CA ALA A 982 -19.78 26.56 4.77
C ALA A 982 -18.43 26.18 4.11
N LEU A 983 -17.31 26.57 4.72
CA LEU A 983 -15.97 26.22 4.25
C LEU A 983 -15.72 24.72 4.39
N VAL A 984 -16.07 24.09 5.52
CA VAL A 984 -15.89 22.64 5.71
C VAL A 984 -16.65 21.83 4.65
N ARG A 985 -17.90 22.19 4.38
CA ARG A 985 -18.71 21.57 3.31
C ARG A 985 -18.07 21.72 1.94
N LYS A 986 -17.61 22.94 1.61
CA LYS A 986 -16.97 23.20 0.32
C LYS A 986 -15.64 22.47 0.20
N LEU A 987 -14.84 22.42 1.26
CA LEU A 987 -13.58 21.69 1.32
C LEU A 987 -13.80 20.19 1.10
N SER A 988 -14.77 19.57 1.77
CA SER A 988 -15.12 18.16 1.53
C SER A 988 -15.50 17.89 0.07
N GLN A 989 -16.32 18.77 -0.52
CA GLN A 989 -16.67 18.68 -1.93
C GLN A 989 -15.42 18.77 -2.83
N VAL A 990 -14.48 19.68 -2.53
CA VAL A 990 -13.25 19.83 -3.31
C VAL A 990 -12.35 18.62 -3.15
N LEU A 991 -12.15 18.12 -1.93
CA LEU A 991 -11.30 16.95 -1.66
C LEU A 991 -11.81 15.71 -2.39
N SER A 992 -13.13 15.48 -2.46
CA SER A 992 -13.70 14.39 -3.25
C SER A 992 -13.44 14.49 -4.77
N LYS A 993 -13.16 15.71 -5.26
CA LYS A 993 -12.85 16.01 -6.66
C LYS A 993 -11.36 15.93 -7.00
N LEU A 994 -10.46 15.83 -6.01
CA LEU A 994 -8.99 15.74 -6.17
C LEU A 994 -8.54 14.28 -6.12
N THR A 995 -8.63 13.58 -7.25
CA THR A 995 -8.43 12.12 -7.32
C THR A 995 -6.97 11.67 -7.16
N PHE A 996 -6.01 12.58 -7.33
CA PHE A 996 -4.58 12.31 -7.20
C PHE A 996 -4.00 12.75 -5.86
N LEU A 997 -4.83 13.33 -4.98
CA LEU A 997 -4.39 13.81 -3.67
C LEU A 997 -3.90 12.63 -2.81
N GLN A 998 -2.73 12.79 -2.21
CA GLN A 998 -2.12 11.79 -1.34
C GLN A 998 -1.93 12.28 0.09
N GLU A 999 -1.64 13.57 0.28
CA GLU A 999 -1.48 14.17 1.61
C GLU A 999 -2.05 15.59 1.65
N ALA A 1000 -2.85 15.87 2.68
CA ALA A 1000 -3.45 17.16 2.96
C ALA A 1000 -3.05 17.61 4.37
N ARG A 1001 -2.40 18.78 4.48
CA ARG A 1001 -2.03 19.37 5.77
C ARG A 1001 -2.89 20.58 6.10
N LEU A 1002 -3.60 20.46 7.21
CA LEU A 1002 -4.51 21.46 7.77
C LEU A 1002 -4.17 21.66 9.26
N VAL A 1003 -2.88 21.71 9.60
CA VAL A 1003 -2.45 21.85 11.00
C VAL A 1003 -2.90 23.20 11.55
N GLY A 1004 -3.45 23.21 12.76
CA GLY A 1004 -4.02 24.40 13.41
C GLY A 1004 -5.46 24.73 13.00
N TRP A 1005 -6.07 23.97 12.07
CA TRP A 1005 -7.51 24.04 11.80
C TRP A 1005 -8.25 23.25 12.87
N GLN A 1006 -9.15 23.92 13.60
CA GLN A 1006 -9.92 23.34 14.69
C GLN A 1006 -11.17 22.63 14.13
N PHE A 1007 -11.01 21.36 13.78
CA PHE A 1007 -12.11 20.49 13.37
C PHE A 1007 -12.68 19.71 14.55
N ASP A 1008 -14.00 19.54 14.60
CA ASP A 1008 -14.62 18.55 15.48
C ASP A 1008 -14.67 17.15 14.83
N ASP A 1009 -15.15 16.15 15.58
CA ASP A 1009 -15.27 14.76 15.07
C ASP A 1009 -16.19 14.64 13.84
N ASP A 1010 -17.18 15.53 13.71
CA ASP A 1010 -18.11 15.53 12.59
C ASP A 1010 -17.44 16.12 11.34
N ASP A 1011 -16.74 17.24 11.48
CA ASP A 1011 -15.93 17.85 10.42
C ASP A 1011 -14.90 16.84 9.88
N LEU A 1012 -14.14 16.21 10.77
CA LEU A 1012 -13.14 15.18 10.40
C LEU A 1012 -13.78 14.02 9.64
N SER A 1013 -14.98 13.58 10.03
CA SER A 1013 -15.67 12.48 9.36
C SER A 1013 -16.07 12.81 7.92
N VAL A 1014 -16.25 14.09 7.61
CA VAL A 1014 -16.70 14.59 6.29
C VAL A 1014 -15.51 14.95 5.39
N ILE A 1015 -14.37 15.36 5.95
CA ILE A 1015 -13.17 15.71 5.16
C ILE A 1015 -12.17 14.56 5.00
N THR A 1016 -12.26 13.49 5.81
CA THR A 1016 -11.41 12.32 5.66
C THR A 1016 -11.68 11.61 4.32
N GLY A 1017 -10.64 11.22 3.61
CA GLY A 1017 -10.74 10.54 2.31
C GLY A 1017 -9.66 9.48 2.10
N ALA A 1018 -9.47 9.06 0.86
CA ALA A 1018 -8.46 8.08 0.46
C ALA A 1018 -7.03 8.68 0.37
N PHE A 1019 -6.70 9.60 1.27
CA PHE A 1019 -5.42 10.31 1.37
C PHE A 1019 -5.04 10.51 2.84
N LYS A 1020 -3.77 10.83 3.11
CA LYS A 1020 -3.28 11.13 4.46
C LYS A 1020 -3.73 12.54 4.86
N LEU A 1021 -4.56 12.66 5.88
CA LEU A 1021 -4.96 13.93 6.47
C LEU A 1021 -4.11 14.20 7.72
N VAL A 1022 -3.45 15.37 7.78
CA VAL A 1022 -2.66 15.81 8.94
C VAL A 1022 -3.29 17.08 9.50
N THR A 1023 -3.86 16.98 10.69
CA THR A 1023 -4.50 18.09 11.42
C THR A 1023 -3.77 18.46 12.72
N ALA A 1024 -2.86 17.59 13.19
CA ALA A 1024 -2.08 17.75 14.41
C ALA A 1024 -0.64 17.25 14.21
#